data_AF-A0A7D8YRM9-F1
#
_entry.id   AF-A0A7D8YRM9-F1
#
_cell.length_a   1.000
_cell.length_b   1.000
_cell.length_c   1.000
_cell.angle_alpha   90.00
_cell.angle_beta   90.00
_cell.angle_gamma   90.00
#
_symmetry.space_group_name_H-M   'P 1'
#
loop_
_entity.id
_entity.type
_entity.pdbx_description
1 polymer ?
#
loop_
_entity_poly.entity_id
_entity_poly.type
_entity_poly.pdbx_seq_one_letter_code
_entity_poly.pdbx_strand_id
1 'polypeptide(L)'
;MLLLSRDFNSDSNGPSSYATIASQSNCPPGVNVHEFLAYQALFSGKTRRWPQILMELGASNLNFSTETTALLLCHLALQIGPAHDDNHLGSVHIFFFDEIFCAKLLKQLSLRLDGISSNWRETNCMEAIITLTIRLNSLGTGSKDASRQLLEKVRNVTFKWITKLRSEVRAATNLQTSLSLSTYALWAALLCRRTFDPCLGFNHHLDSEALQCYIESSITMQDNFASDATSLPILLRFSMVRDLKMIWGMRDLLRKSLLDNPQSFMSAIMTVWPNVDDVTSKKLSPVQFLEGTEQWWVKVTMEATHHTLPQTVHFHVLEGHLLVDGKPIGKLPARYTTHIILKELFGNQNLSSYPSNLPGMNYTLTVVQYGHQIHLGFRNDRLIVRALLGNRLLEFLPREIFFCPHNFDLPASLVDNCVHWVDVRTGNIEFRQRPQIWHTKKESNWTLDYSKRRAYRRTSTLIDPNSSLFRLFSRTFEFFEANRFLTVVQPEKSALFVELRRFELAFFVNTRGCLESSQLRAEIDFDQDAGTWYGLQSKIVLKEIIPGYNSIRRRQRSVIVPMGTLIYKRCGIHIATLVESTSGFYGRYMINKPLGRLDCPAEVFLNTTPWLQLGILEANSPFLIATTSILQSTMPRVYILLSSRCSHWSYGDGGSLALSGWGVISAMDTSRRIAHPNAGPTGLSYSSQRILSPRSQGHAKDLLVSRALPINCKVLDCLRARLSAPWKFFTKLILIRLDRNPALTSNIQHDGFRAAVKSIFSKSNQLSTFASRKLEPCALEPGGHDHLTTRSHLRRETYQRSNFDSTPPQVSECVSYAARDVWRTSPSRSNVVESVNLILNWSSKMTTTTDLAGILQSWPKIGGYKGEAEKILLSNLLALDFAPEWGSFVNLCRNSSSDSMYRLMFLFSVVSFRQDADMDAIRTLLAFAIIEDLKGLTPPTWPLYENFRHNQVPRMHDIQKMMKPFLVPYKGDELYNLGFKLSTKLRKKYKALERAHEQQQEVDMRQLGDFLLRQWPCPELSIEGFTGSVLLDVAQALDAIRPEWLRFFQNFELSHHISQVQEVLDRYYTDDKGKMPHAEVQEQAIFSIRYRGGEIPTLPQLLSKMGPTLPSIARIGKAKAPKKEGSLPKDYRKTTNRSSRSSGAGNLHLKDSSDEYDTPEGQELQAIIEYV
;
A
#
# COMPACT_ATOMS: atom_id res chain seq x y z
N MET A 1 18.00 24.88 20.45
CA MET A 1 19.37 25.15 20.94
C MET A 1 19.57 26.60 21.34
N LEU A 2 19.29 27.61 20.50
CA LEU A 2 19.51 29.03 20.86
C LEU A 2 18.78 29.45 22.14
N LEU A 3 17.49 29.11 22.31
CA LEU A 3 16.69 29.43 23.51
C LEU A 3 17.14 28.70 24.80
N LEU A 4 18.09 27.77 24.74
CA LEU A 4 18.66 27.09 25.91
C LEU A 4 19.97 27.74 26.38
N SER A 5 20.54 28.65 25.58
CA SER A 5 21.71 29.42 25.98
C SER A 5 21.27 30.64 26.81
N ARG A 6 21.98 30.87 27.92
CA ARG A 6 21.73 32.02 28.83
C ARG A 6 21.76 33.36 28.11
N ASP A 7 22.54 33.45 27.03
CA ASP A 7 22.68 34.67 26.23
C ASP A 7 21.39 35.01 25.46
N PHE A 8 20.45 34.09 25.30
CA PHE A 8 19.20 34.27 24.56
C PHE A 8 17.95 34.16 25.44
N ASN A 9 18.12 34.19 26.77
CA ASN A 9 17.01 34.27 27.72
C ASN A 9 16.22 35.58 27.56
N SER A 10 14.95 35.59 27.96
CA SER A 10 14.08 36.79 27.92
C SER A 10 14.67 38.01 28.65
N ASP A 11 15.45 37.75 29.71
CA ASP A 11 16.03 38.78 30.55
C ASP A 11 17.39 39.27 30.03
N SER A 12 18.06 38.49 29.18
CA SER A 12 19.34 38.88 28.58
C SER A 12 19.15 39.98 27.52
N ASN A 13 20.24 40.68 27.19
CA ASN A 13 20.24 41.64 26.10
C ASN A 13 20.62 41.01 24.74
N GLY A 14 20.80 39.69 24.69
CA GLY A 14 21.31 39.00 23.50
C GLY A 14 22.79 39.29 23.19
N PRO A 15 23.35 38.64 22.16
CA PRO A 15 24.66 38.99 21.65
C PRO A 15 24.66 40.40 21.05
N SER A 16 25.77 41.14 21.19
CA SER A 16 25.93 42.41 20.46
C SER A 16 26.02 42.17 18.95
N SER A 17 25.87 43.24 18.15
CA SER A 17 26.05 43.13 16.69
C SER A 17 27.44 42.62 16.31
N TYR A 18 28.48 43.05 17.03
CA TYR A 18 29.85 42.55 16.84
C TYR A 18 29.99 41.08 17.26
N ALA A 19 29.37 40.68 18.38
CA ALA A 19 29.39 39.29 18.83
C ALA A 19 28.63 38.37 17.86
N THR A 20 27.52 38.84 17.29
CA THR A 20 26.75 38.13 16.28
C THR A 20 27.61 37.84 15.06
N ILE A 21 28.30 38.85 14.51
CA ILE A 21 29.23 38.67 13.38
C ILE A 21 30.42 37.78 13.75
N ALA A 22 31.02 37.99 14.93
CA ALA A 22 32.14 37.17 15.40
C ALA A 22 31.77 35.69 15.58
N SER A 23 30.49 35.38 15.85
CA SER A 23 29.98 34.03 15.97
C SER A 23 29.73 33.33 14.63
N GLN A 24 29.98 33.98 13.49
CA GLN A 24 29.73 33.42 12.15
C GLN A 24 30.42 32.06 11.94
N SER A 25 31.63 31.90 12.48
CA SER A 25 32.37 30.64 12.46
C SER A 25 31.71 29.51 13.27
N ASN A 26 30.81 29.84 14.19
CA ASN A 26 30.05 28.90 15.02
C ASN A 26 28.72 28.47 14.37
N CYS A 27 28.48 28.83 13.11
CA CYS A 27 27.26 28.44 12.39
C CYS A 27 27.19 26.90 12.25
N PRO A 28 26.11 26.23 12.69
CA PRO A 28 25.97 24.79 12.57
C PRO A 28 25.96 24.31 11.11
N PRO A 29 26.51 23.10 10.82
CA PRO A 29 26.48 22.53 9.49
C PRO A 29 25.03 22.28 9.03
N GLY A 30 24.68 22.79 7.84
CA GLY A 30 23.34 22.66 7.25
C GLY A 30 22.39 23.85 7.49
N VAL A 31 22.79 24.85 8.29
CA VAL A 31 22.07 26.12 8.42
C VAL A 31 22.75 27.18 7.55
N ASN A 32 21.97 27.98 6.83
CA ASN A 32 22.53 29.10 6.07
C ASN A 32 23.13 30.12 7.04
N VAL A 33 24.37 30.54 6.79
CA VAL A 33 25.07 31.53 7.61
C VAL A 33 24.28 32.83 7.77
N HIS A 34 23.63 33.30 6.69
CA HIS A 34 22.77 34.49 6.76
C HIS A 34 21.54 34.28 7.64
N GLU A 35 20.95 33.09 7.59
CA GLU A 35 19.81 32.71 8.43
C GLU A 35 20.24 32.61 9.91
N PHE A 36 21.39 32.01 10.18
CA PHE A 36 21.99 31.89 11.51
C PHE A 36 22.29 33.26 12.14
N LEU A 37 22.91 34.17 11.37
CA LEU A 37 23.19 35.54 11.82
C LEU A 37 21.90 36.33 12.03
N ALA A 38 20.89 36.18 11.15
CA ALA A 38 19.60 36.84 11.29
C ALA A 38 18.85 36.38 12.56
N TYR A 39 18.89 35.07 12.87
CA TYR A 39 18.31 34.57 14.13
C TYR A 39 18.95 35.21 15.35
N GLN A 40 20.28 35.34 15.38
CA GLN A 40 20.97 35.97 16.50
C GLN A 40 20.72 37.48 16.56
N ALA A 41 20.67 38.15 15.41
CA ALA A 41 20.40 39.57 15.31
C ALA A 41 19.01 39.93 15.87
N LEU A 42 18.00 39.06 15.76
CA LEU A 42 16.69 39.26 16.39
C LEU A 42 16.75 39.38 17.93
N PHE A 43 17.77 38.79 18.56
CA PHE A 43 18.00 38.89 20.00
C PHE A 43 18.94 40.05 20.37
N SER A 44 19.64 40.66 19.41
CA SER A 44 20.65 41.70 19.66
C SER A 44 20.01 43.01 20.14
N GLY A 45 19.91 43.18 21.45
CA GLY A 45 19.46 44.40 22.11
C GLY A 45 17.93 44.58 22.09
N LYS A 46 17.34 44.81 23.26
CA LYS A 46 15.88 44.93 23.43
C LYS A 46 15.29 46.09 22.62
N THR A 47 15.99 47.22 22.53
CA THR A 47 15.56 48.42 21.77
C THR A 47 15.75 48.30 20.25
N ARG A 48 16.40 47.26 19.74
CA ARG A 48 16.59 47.08 18.28
C ARG A 48 15.67 46.01 17.67
N ARG A 49 14.91 45.32 18.51
CA ARG A 49 14.12 44.15 18.13
C ARG A 49 13.11 44.44 17.02
N TRP A 50 12.27 45.45 17.17
CA TRP A 50 11.26 45.79 16.16
C TRP A 50 11.86 46.34 14.85
N PRO A 51 12.87 47.22 14.89
CA PRO A 51 13.65 47.56 13.69
C PRO A 51 14.25 46.34 13.00
N GLN A 52 14.82 45.39 13.75
CA GLN A 52 15.36 44.15 13.18
C GLN A 52 14.27 43.29 12.54
N ILE A 53 13.12 43.10 13.21
CA ILE A 53 11.97 42.39 12.66
C ILE A 53 11.52 43.04 11.35
N LEU A 54 11.43 44.37 11.30
CA LEU A 54 11.08 45.10 10.08
C LEU A 54 12.10 44.87 8.95
N MET A 55 13.39 44.90 9.25
CA MET A 55 14.44 44.62 8.26
C MET A 55 14.35 43.19 7.75
N GLU A 56 14.19 42.19 8.63
CA GLU A 56 14.09 40.79 8.22
C GLU A 56 12.80 40.49 7.46
N LEU A 57 11.70 41.19 7.76
CA LEU A 57 10.48 41.12 6.94
C LEU A 57 10.72 41.59 5.50
N GLY A 58 11.63 42.55 5.29
CA GLY A 58 12.05 43.02 3.97
C GLY A 58 13.18 42.21 3.33
N ALA A 59 13.89 41.39 4.10
CA ALA A 59 15.03 40.59 3.65
C ALA A 59 14.64 39.14 3.30
N SER A 60 15.57 38.39 2.71
CA SER A 60 15.41 36.95 2.42
C SER A 60 16.25 36.07 3.34
N ASN A 61 16.72 36.59 4.47
CA ASN A 61 17.62 35.85 5.36
C ASN A 61 16.84 34.83 6.22
N LEU A 62 15.65 35.19 6.67
CA LEU A 62 14.79 34.31 7.48
C LEU A 62 13.72 33.65 6.64
N ASN A 63 13.54 32.36 6.85
CA ASN A 63 12.44 31.60 6.27
C ASN A 63 11.22 31.63 7.20
N PHE A 64 10.30 32.56 6.94
CA PHE A 64 9.03 32.72 7.68
C PHE A 64 8.05 31.56 7.52
N SER A 65 8.26 30.67 6.55
CA SER A 65 7.44 29.47 6.34
C SER A 65 7.74 28.37 7.36
N THR A 66 8.89 28.45 8.06
CA THR A 66 9.27 27.46 9.05
C THR A 66 8.60 27.70 10.40
N GLU A 67 8.33 26.60 11.10
CA GLU A 67 7.75 26.60 12.44
C GLU A 67 8.61 27.41 13.42
N THR A 68 9.93 27.17 13.39
CA THR A 68 10.91 27.80 14.29
C THR A 68 10.92 29.32 14.15
N THR A 69 10.95 29.85 12.93
CA THR A 69 10.94 31.32 12.70
C THR A 69 9.66 31.94 13.20
N ALA A 70 8.51 31.35 12.86
CA ALA A 70 7.21 31.89 13.25
C ALA A 70 7.06 31.93 14.78
N LEU A 71 7.42 30.84 15.47
CA LEU A 71 7.39 30.79 16.93
C LEU A 71 8.31 31.81 17.56
N LEU A 72 9.55 31.91 17.07
CA LEU A 72 10.52 32.85 17.60
C LEU A 72 10.03 34.29 17.45
N LEU A 73 9.57 34.67 16.26
CA LEU A 73 9.05 36.02 16.00
C LEU A 73 7.81 36.32 16.84
N CYS A 74 6.88 35.36 16.93
CA CYS A 74 5.70 35.51 17.77
C CYS A 74 6.13 35.73 19.22
N HIS A 75 7.02 34.90 19.76
CA HIS A 75 7.51 35.02 21.13
C HIS A 75 8.19 36.37 21.38
N LEU A 76 9.13 36.78 20.52
CA LEU A 76 9.87 38.04 20.64
C LEU A 76 8.96 39.27 20.54
N ALA A 77 7.93 39.22 19.69
CA ALA A 77 6.95 40.29 19.52
C ALA A 77 6.06 40.50 20.75
N LEU A 78 5.89 39.50 21.63
CA LEU A 78 5.10 39.66 22.87
C LEU A 78 5.89 40.24 24.04
N GLN A 79 7.22 40.35 23.95
CA GLN A 79 8.06 40.82 25.05
C GLN A 79 8.10 42.36 25.13
N ILE A 80 7.71 42.92 26.27
CA ILE A 80 7.67 44.37 26.53
C ILE A 80 9.06 44.98 26.84
N GLY A 81 9.94 44.19 27.46
CA GLY A 81 11.26 44.64 27.92
C GLY A 81 11.22 45.46 29.22
N PRO A 82 12.39 45.93 29.71
CA PRO A 82 12.45 46.75 30.92
C PRO A 82 11.66 48.05 30.76
N ALA A 83 11.06 48.51 31.87
CA ALA A 83 10.41 49.81 31.92
C ALA A 83 11.46 50.92 31.73
N HIS A 84 11.20 51.83 30.81
CA HIS A 84 11.98 53.06 30.62
C HIS A 84 11.01 54.21 30.86
N ASP A 85 11.33 55.10 31.80
CA ASP A 85 10.65 56.38 32.07
C ASP A 85 9.10 56.34 32.08
N ASP A 86 8.49 55.60 33.01
CA ASP A 86 7.02 55.50 33.22
C ASP A 86 6.18 55.16 31.97
N ASN A 87 6.80 54.69 30.88
CA ASN A 87 6.12 54.39 29.64
C ASN A 87 5.54 52.96 29.67
N HIS A 88 4.20 52.86 29.57
CA HIS A 88 3.45 51.61 29.57
C HIS A 88 3.79 50.64 28.42
N LEU A 89 4.52 51.07 27.38
CA LEU A 89 5.00 50.22 26.29
C LEU A 89 6.37 49.58 26.56
N GLY A 90 7.13 50.05 27.57
CA GLY A 90 8.48 49.56 27.84
C GLY A 90 9.48 49.79 26.71
N SER A 91 10.73 49.35 26.91
CA SER A 91 11.84 49.69 26.00
C SER A 91 11.75 49.03 24.62
N VAL A 92 11.00 47.93 24.48
CA VAL A 92 10.90 47.19 23.21
C VAL A 92 9.82 47.81 22.32
N HIS A 93 8.64 48.13 22.88
CA HIS A 93 7.47 48.53 22.09
C HIS A 93 7.38 50.05 21.84
N ILE A 94 8.36 50.84 22.31
CA ILE A 94 8.39 52.30 22.13
C ILE A 94 8.28 52.76 20.66
N PHE A 95 8.71 51.94 19.69
CA PHE A 95 8.60 52.25 18.26
C PHE A 95 7.17 52.34 17.73
N PHE A 96 6.18 51.83 18.47
CA PHE A 96 4.78 51.99 18.08
C PHE A 96 4.24 53.42 18.23
N PHE A 97 4.98 54.32 18.88
CA PHE A 97 4.73 55.76 18.83
C PHE A 97 5.21 56.42 17.53
N ASP A 98 6.14 55.80 16.79
CA ASP A 98 6.62 56.31 15.51
C ASP A 98 5.69 55.88 14.37
N GLU A 99 4.93 56.84 13.84
CA GLU A 99 3.99 56.61 12.73
C GLU A 99 4.69 56.17 11.45
N ILE A 100 5.91 56.64 11.18
CA ILE A 100 6.68 56.28 9.98
C ILE A 100 7.10 54.81 10.08
N PHE A 101 7.61 54.41 11.25
CA PHE A 101 7.93 53.00 11.52
C PHE A 101 6.68 52.11 11.34
N CYS A 102 5.56 52.50 11.96
CA CYS A 102 4.29 51.76 11.86
C CYS A 102 3.82 51.61 10.40
N ALA A 103 3.89 52.67 9.61
CA ALA A 103 3.50 52.65 8.20
C ALA A 103 4.42 51.73 7.35
N LYS A 104 5.73 51.74 7.62
CA LYS A 104 6.69 50.83 6.97
C LYS A 104 6.45 49.38 7.35
N LEU A 105 6.14 49.10 8.62
CA LEU A 105 5.80 47.76 9.10
C LEU A 105 4.53 47.23 8.43
N LEU A 106 3.47 48.03 8.37
CA LEU A 106 2.25 47.68 7.63
C LEU A 106 2.52 47.34 6.18
N LYS A 107 3.33 48.18 5.50
CA LYS A 107 3.68 47.95 4.10
C LYS A 107 4.38 46.60 3.91
N GLN A 108 5.37 46.27 4.75
CA GLN A 108 6.08 44.99 4.65
C GLN A 108 5.17 43.80 4.95
N LEU A 109 4.31 43.90 5.97
CA LEU A 109 3.33 42.86 6.29
C LEU A 109 2.33 42.63 5.15
N SER A 110 1.82 43.69 4.53
CA SER A 110 0.93 43.56 3.36
C SER A 110 1.63 42.91 2.17
N LEU A 111 2.87 43.29 1.85
CA LEU A 111 3.63 42.69 0.75
C LEU A 111 3.86 41.18 0.98
N ARG A 112 4.18 40.80 2.20
CA ARG A 112 4.34 39.38 2.57
C ARG A 112 3.02 38.61 2.49
N LEU A 113 1.93 39.20 2.96
CA LEU A 113 0.59 38.61 2.84
C LEU A 113 0.23 38.35 1.37
N ASP A 114 0.49 39.30 0.49
CA ASP A 114 0.22 39.16 -0.95
C ASP A 114 1.01 37.99 -1.55
N GLY A 115 2.28 37.84 -1.16
CA GLY A 115 3.15 36.75 -1.60
C GLY A 115 2.68 35.34 -1.17
N ILE A 116 2.04 35.20 -0.01
CA ILE A 116 1.56 33.91 0.49
C ILE A 116 0.07 33.65 0.20
N SER A 117 -0.68 34.65 -0.27
CA SER A 117 -2.14 34.61 -0.35
C SER A 117 -2.74 33.44 -1.14
N SER A 118 -2.01 32.87 -2.10
CA SER A 118 -2.43 31.70 -2.90
C SER A 118 -2.02 30.36 -2.30
N ASN A 119 -1.09 30.35 -1.34
CA ASN A 119 -0.47 29.16 -0.77
C ASN A 119 -0.94 28.91 0.66
N TRP A 120 -2.00 28.10 0.80
CA TRP A 120 -2.57 27.72 2.11
C TRP A 120 -1.62 26.91 3.01
N ARG A 121 -0.46 26.45 2.51
CA ARG A 121 0.55 25.76 3.32
C ARG A 121 1.34 26.71 4.22
N GLU A 122 1.34 28.01 3.91
CA GLU A 122 2.07 29.08 4.61
C GLU A 122 1.41 29.48 5.94
N THR A 123 1.03 28.49 6.75
CA THR A 123 0.35 28.66 8.03
C THR A 123 1.23 29.37 9.06
N ASN A 124 2.52 29.02 9.12
CA ASN A 124 3.52 29.63 9.99
C ASN A 124 3.77 31.11 9.66
N CYS A 125 3.92 31.43 8.37
CA CYS A 125 4.11 32.82 7.93
C CYS A 125 2.86 33.65 8.24
N MET A 126 1.66 33.10 7.98
CA MET A 126 0.39 33.74 8.29
C MET A 126 0.23 34.00 9.80
N GLU A 127 0.61 33.04 10.65
CA GLU A 127 0.61 33.15 12.11
C GLU A 127 1.50 34.31 12.59
N ALA A 128 2.68 34.49 12.00
CA ALA A 128 3.56 35.61 12.29
C ALA A 128 2.95 36.95 11.85
N ILE A 129 2.41 37.03 10.62
CA ILE A 129 1.74 38.23 10.09
C ILE A 129 0.59 38.65 11.01
N ILE A 130 -0.28 37.72 11.42
CA ILE A 130 -1.41 38.02 12.31
C ILE A 130 -0.90 38.53 13.65
N THR A 131 0.11 37.88 14.25
CA THR A 131 0.67 38.29 15.54
C THR A 131 1.22 39.72 15.50
N LEU A 132 2.03 40.04 14.49
CA LEU A 132 2.63 41.36 14.33
C LEU A 132 1.57 42.43 14.03
N THR A 133 0.56 42.11 13.23
CA THR A 133 -0.54 43.05 12.90
C THR A 133 -1.44 43.31 14.11
N ILE A 134 -1.77 42.29 14.91
CA ILE A 134 -2.52 42.45 16.17
C ILE A 134 -1.74 43.34 17.14
N ARG A 135 -0.42 43.13 17.28
CA ARG A 135 0.44 43.95 18.14
C ARG A 135 0.42 45.41 17.71
N LEU A 136 0.61 45.66 16.42
CA LEU A 136 0.53 47.00 15.86
C LEU A 136 -0.84 47.65 16.11
N ASN A 137 -1.94 46.92 15.92
CA ASN A 137 -3.28 47.41 16.22
C ASN A 137 -3.50 47.73 17.72
N SER A 138 -2.95 46.90 18.61
CA SER A 138 -3.12 47.07 20.06
C SER A 138 -2.29 48.23 20.64
N LEU A 139 -1.07 48.45 20.13
CA LEU A 139 -0.09 49.36 20.73
C LEU A 139 0.16 50.63 19.91
N GLY A 140 -0.13 50.63 18.61
CA GLY A 140 0.08 51.79 17.73
C GLY A 140 -0.92 52.91 17.97
N THR A 141 -0.46 54.15 18.04
CA THR A 141 -1.31 55.33 18.30
C THR A 141 -1.95 55.90 17.02
N GLY A 142 -1.29 55.80 15.87
CA GLY A 142 -1.78 56.31 14.56
C GLY A 142 -2.07 55.24 13.49
N SER A 143 -1.83 53.96 13.78
CA SER A 143 -1.87 52.88 12.78
C SER A 143 -3.01 51.87 12.97
N LYS A 144 -3.93 52.11 13.91
CA LYS A 144 -5.00 51.17 14.29
C LYS A 144 -5.92 50.83 13.12
N ASP A 145 -6.46 51.82 12.42
CA ASP A 145 -7.42 51.58 11.33
C ASP A 145 -6.75 50.89 10.13
N ALA A 146 -5.53 51.30 9.76
CA ALA A 146 -4.77 50.62 8.72
C ALA A 146 -4.41 49.17 9.11
N SER A 147 -4.16 48.90 10.39
CA SER A 147 -3.93 47.54 10.90
C SER A 147 -5.20 46.69 10.87
N ARG A 148 -6.37 47.28 11.18
CA ARG A 148 -7.68 46.60 11.04
C ARG A 148 -7.97 46.23 9.59
N GLN A 149 -7.75 47.16 8.65
CA GLN A 149 -7.89 46.88 7.22
C GLN A 149 -6.96 45.75 6.75
N LEU A 150 -5.73 45.70 7.26
CA LEU A 150 -4.83 44.58 6.98
C LEU A 150 -5.35 43.26 7.58
N LEU A 151 -5.90 43.25 8.80
CA LEU A 151 -6.51 42.06 9.40
C LEU A 151 -7.76 41.60 8.63
N GLU A 152 -8.57 42.51 8.10
CA GLU A 152 -9.68 42.19 7.19
C GLU A 152 -9.17 41.55 5.89
N LYS A 153 -8.08 42.07 5.32
CA LYS A 153 -7.43 41.45 4.16
C LYS A 153 -6.92 40.04 4.50
N VAL A 154 -6.31 39.84 5.66
CA VAL A 154 -5.87 38.51 6.15
C VAL A 154 -7.08 37.57 6.33
N ARG A 155 -8.18 38.05 6.90
CA ARG A 155 -9.42 37.30 7.07
C ARG A 155 -9.95 36.82 5.72
N ASN A 156 -9.98 37.69 4.72
CA ASN A 156 -10.42 37.33 3.36
C ASN A 156 -9.51 36.28 2.70
N VAL A 157 -8.20 36.35 2.91
CA VAL A 157 -7.24 35.35 2.41
C VAL A 157 -7.45 33.99 3.08
N THR A 158 -7.49 33.96 4.42
CA THR A 158 -7.68 32.72 5.19
C THR A 158 -9.06 32.11 4.95
N PHE A 159 -10.10 32.92 4.76
CA PHE A 159 -11.43 32.46 4.37
C PHE A 159 -11.44 31.82 2.96
N LYS A 160 -10.72 32.40 1.99
CA LYS A 160 -10.50 31.76 0.68
C LYS A 160 -9.74 30.43 0.80
N TRP A 161 -8.82 30.30 1.74
CA TRP A 161 -8.17 29.01 2.02
C TRP A 161 -9.15 27.98 2.57
N ILE A 162 -10.02 28.37 3.51
CA ILE A 162 -11.07 27.51 4.06
C ILE A 162 -11.98 26.97 2.95
N THR A 163 -12.49 27.83 2.07
CA THR A 163 -13.40 27.41 0.98
C THR A 163 -12.71 26.45 0.01
N LYS A 164 -11.45 26.70 -0.37
CA LYS A 164 -10.65 25.81 -1.22
C LYS A 164 -10.31 24.49 -0.53
N LEU A 165 -9.89 24.52 0.72
CA LEU A 165 -9.56 23.29 1.47
C LEU A 165 -10.80 22.43 1.70
N ARG A 166 -11.96 23.03 1.95
CA ARG A 166 -13.23 22.32 2.10
C ARG A 166 -13.60 21.55 0.83
N SER A 167 -13.40 22.11 -0.36
CA SER A 167 -13.66 21.39 -1.63
C SER A 167 -12.63 20.29 -1.89
N GLU A 168 -11.35 20.54 -1.61
CA GLU A 168 -10.27 19.55 -1.76
C GLU A 168 -10.41 18.36 -0.80
N VAL A 169 -10.79 18.59 0.46
CA VAL A 169 -11.08 17.53 1.44
C VAL A 169 -12.23 16.64 0.95
N ARG A 170 -13.27 17.23 0.36
CA ARG A 170 -14.41 16.49 -0.22
C ARG A 170 -14.01 15.70 -1.47
N ALA A 171 -13.06 16.20 -2.27
CA ALA A 171 -12.57 15.55 -3.47
C ALA A 171 -11.51 14.45 -3.20
N ALA A 172 -10.91 14.44 -2.01
CA ALA A 172 -9.83 13.52 -1.66
C ALA A 172 -10.30 12.05 -1.63
N THR A 173 -9.59 11.19 -2.37
CA THR A 173 -9.81 9.74 -2.43
C THR A 173 -8.84 8.94 -1.55
N ASN A 174 -7.72 9.55 -1.15
CA ASN A 174 -6.70 8.93 -0.30
C ASN A 174 -6.85 9.43 1.15
N LEU A 175 -6.80 8.49 2.10
CA LEU A 175 -6.87 8.78 3.53
C LEU A 175 -5.75 9.71 3.99
N GLN A 176 -4.51 9.51 3.55
CA GLN A 176 -3.37 10.31 4.00
C GLN A 176 -3.46 11.75 3.49
N THR A 177 -3.87 11.96 2.23
CA THR A 177 -4.08 13.30 1.68
C THR A 177 -5.26 13.98 2.35
N SER A 178 -6.35 13.26 2.64
CA SER A 178 -7.49 13.78 3.38
C SER A 178 -7.12 14.23 4.80
N LEU A 179 -6.32 13.45 5.54
CA LEU A 179 -5.86 13.82 6.88
C LEU A 179 -4.97 15.07 6.86
N SER A 180 -4.06 15.16 5.88
CA SER A 180 -3.21 16.34 5.72
C SER A 180 -4.04 17.58 5.37
N LEU A 181 -4.95 17.49 4.41
CA LEU A 181 -5.84 18.60 4.03
C LEU A 181 -6.74 19.03 5.19
N SER A 182 -7.26 18.10 5.99
CA SER A 182 -8.01 18.41 7.21
C SER A 182 -7.17 19.18 8.23
N THR A 183 -5.88 18.83 8.39
CA THR A 183 -4.97 19.56 9.29
C THR A 183 -4.77 21.01 8.83
N TYR A 184 -4.62 21.23 7.51
CA TYR A 184 -4.52 22.58 6.96
C TYR A 184 -5.85 23.35 7.04
N ALA A 185 -6.99 22.68 6.89
CA ALA A 185 -8.30 23.30 7.07
C ALA A 185 -8.51 23.77 8.51
N LEU A 186 -8.05 22.98 9.49
CA LEU A 186 -8.04 23.35 10.90
C LEU A 186 -7.16 24.59 11.17
N TRP A 187 -5.94 24.62 10.62
CA TRP A 187 -5.07 25.80 10.70
C TRP A 187 -5.71 27.05 10.08
N ALA A 188 -6.24 26.94 8.85
CA ALA A 188 -6.86 28.06 8.17
C ALA A 188 -8.07 28.61 8.97
N ALA A 189 -8.87 27.74 9.57
CA ALA A 189 -9.97 28.12 10.44
C ALA A 189 -9.52 28.87 11.70
N LEU A 190 -8.51 28.35 12.42
CA LEU A 190 -7.95 28.99 13.62
C LEU A 190 -7.31 30.35 13.29
N LEU A 191 -6.55 30.45 12.19
CA LEU A 191 -5.95 31.70 11.75
C LEU A 191 -7.01 32.73 11.35
N CYS A 192 -8.07 32.30 10.66
CA CYS A 192 -9.20 33.16 10.30
C CYS A 192 -9.92 33.71 11.54
N ARG A 193 -10.24 32.85 12.52
CA ARG A 193 -10.85 33.25 13.80
C ARG A 193 -9.95 34.20 14.59
N ARG A 194 -8.64 34.00 14.52
CA ARG A 194 -7.67 34.88 15.20
C ARG A 194 -7.69 36.33 14.70
N THR A 195 -8.14 36.59 13.47
CA THR A 195 -8.26 37.96 12.94
C THR A 195 -9.29 38.83 13.67
N PHE A 196 -10.13 38.22 14.51
CA PHE A 196 -11.14 38.92 15.31
C PHE A 196 -10.63 39.36 16.70
N ASP A 197 -9.36 39.08 17.05
CA ASP A 197 -8.75 39.54 18.31
C ASP A 197 -8.98 41.03 18.63
N PRO A 198 -8.87 41.99 17.66
CA PRO A 198 -9.15 43.40 17.91
C PRO A 198 -10.57 43.71 18.42
N CYS A 199 -11.52 42.80 18.19
CA CYS A 199 -12.91 42.96 18.58
C CYS A 199 -13.15 42.74 20.08
N LEU A 200 -12.13 42.30 20.85
CA LEU A 200 -12.19 42.17 22.31
C LEU A 200 -12.33 43.51 23.05
N GLY A 201 -12.03 44.63 22.40
CA GLY A 201 -12.25 45.96 22.98
C GLY A 201 -13.73 46.34 23.06
N PHE A 202 -14.10 47.21 24.01
CA PHE A 202 -15.46 47.71 24.16
C PHE A 202 -15.97 48.39 22.86
N ASN A 203 -17.23 48.14 22.49
CA ASN A 203 -18.01 48.77 21.41
C ASN A 203 -17.74 48.36 19.94
N HIS A 204 -17.19 47.18 19.66
CA HIS A 204 -17.20 46.65 18.28
C HIS A 204 -18.55 46.05 17.90
N HIS A 205 -18.92 46.17 16.62
CA HIS A 205 -20.06 45.47 16.03
C HIS A 205 -19.54 44.63 14.86
N LEU A 206 -19.85 43.33 14.85
CA LEU A 206 -19.57 42.49 13.69
C LEU A 206 -20.65 42.71 12.64
N ASP A 207 -20.24 43.13 11.45
CA ASP A 207 -21.11 43.18 10.29
C ASP A 207 -21.54 41.76 9.84
N SER A 208 -22.47 41.72 8.89
CA SER A 208 -23.04 40.46 8.40
C SER A 208 -21.98 39.53 7.77
N GLU A 209 -21.04 40.09 7.01
CA GLU A 209 -20.01 39.31 6.30
C GLU A 209 -18.97 38.74 7.26
N ALA A 210 -18.51 39.55 8.22
CA ALA A 210 -17.57 39.12 9.25
C ALA A 210 -18.21 38.07 10.18
N LEU A 211 -19.50 38.22 10.52
CA LEU A 211 -20.23 37.22 11.29
C LEU A 211 -20.38 35.90 10.53
N GLN A 212 -20.74 35.94 9.24
CA GLN A 212 -20.79 34.74 8.40
C GLN A 212 -19.42 34.04 8.34
N CYS A 213 -18.35 34.81 8.11
CA CYS A 213 -16.98 34.32 8.07
C CYS A 213 -16.56 33.65 9.40
N TYR A 214 -16.93 34.24 10.53
CA TYR A 214 -16.73 33.64 11.85
C TYR A 214 -17.46 32.30 11.98
N ILE A 215 -18.76 32.24 11.64
CA ILE A 215 -19.56 31.01 11.77
C ILE A 215 -18.97 29.89 10.89
N GLU A 216 -18.67 30.18 9.63
CA GLU A 216 -18.12 29.20 8.71
C GLU A 216 -16.72 28.69 9.11
N SER A 217 -15.86 29.58 9.62
CA SER A 217 -14.56 29.19 10.16
C SER A 217 -14.70 28.35 11.43
N SER A 218 -15.66 28.67 12.30
CA SER A 218 -15.99 27.88 13.50
C SER A 218 -16.43 26.46 13.16
N ILE A 219 -17.34 26.31 12.19
CA ILE A 219 -17.80 24.98 11.76
C ILE A 219 -16.65 24.20 11.12
N THR A 220 -15.83 24.86 10.29
CA THR A 220 -14.68 24.22 9.64
C THR A 220 -13.64 23.75 10.66
N MET A 221 -13.40 24.53 11.72
CA MET A 221 -12.52 24.14 12.82
C MET A 221 -13.04 22.83 13.44
N GLN A 222 -14.32 22.78 13.80
CA GLN A 222 -14.89 21.63 14.49
C GLN A 222 -15.00 20.38 13.60
N ASP A 223 -15.32 20.54 12.31
CA ASP A 223 -15.38 19.44 11.34
C ASP A 223 -14.02 18.75 11.12
N ASN A 224 -12.91 19.48 11.33
CA ASN A 224 -11.55 18.99 11.12
C ASN A 224 -10.80 18.70 12.43
N PHE A 225 -11.46 18.88 13.57
CA PHE A 225 -10.89 18.56 14.87
C PHE A 225 -10.81 17.04 15.08
N ALA A 226 -9.68 16.55 15.59
CA ALA A 226 -9.51 15.14 15.92
C ALA A 226 -10.24 14.79 17.21
N SER A 227 -10.84 13.60 17.31
CA SER A 227 -11.58 13.16 18.50
C SER A 227 -10.74 13.12 19.79
N ASP A 228 -9.41 13.21 19.68
CA ASP A 228 -8.48 13.26 20.79
C ASP A 228 -7.53 14.47 20.66
N ALA A 229 -7.71 15.47 21.53
CA ALA A 229 -6.91 16.69 21.56
C ALA A 229 -5.42 16.44 21.85
N THR A 230 -5.09 15.33 22.53
CA THR A 230 -3.71 14.98 22.87
C THR A 230 -2.92 14.49 21.66
N SER A 231 -3.61 14.01 20.63
CA SER A 231 -3.02 13.53 19.37
C SER A 231 -2.60 14.64 18.41
N LEU A 232 -2.99 15.89 18.67
CA LEU A 232 -2.64 17.04 17.83
C LEU A 232 -1.20 17.51 18.06
N PRO A 233 -0.51 18.00 17.00
CA PRO A 233 0.76 18.70 17.14
C PRO A 233 0.70 19.81 18.19
N ILE A 234 1.79 19.98 18.95
CA ILE A 234 1.84 20.89 20.10
C ILE A 234 1.43 22.33 19.75
N LEU A 235 1.79 22.83 18.57
CA LEU A 235 1.41 24.17 18.14
C LEU A 235 -0.06 24.35 17.84
N LEU A 236 -0.71 23.33 17.29
CA LEU A 236 -2.16 23.36 17.09
C LEU A 236 -2.86 23.41 18.45
N ARG A 237 -2.36 22.66 19.45
CA ARG A 237 -2.88 22.72 20.82
C ARG A 237 -2.76 24.12 21.42
N PHE A 238 -1.59 24.77 21.29
CA PHE A 238 -1.42 26.15 21.79
C PHE A 238 -2.31 27.15 21.04
N SER A 239 -2.41 27.02 19.72
CA SER A 239 -3.31 27.85 18.91
C SER A 239 -4.77 27.71 19.34
N MET A 240 -5.22 26.49 19.66
CA MET A 240 -6.56 26.24 20.19
C MET A 240 -6.80 26.84 21.57
N VAL A 241 -5.87 26.67 22.52
CA VAL A 241 -6.00 27.26 23.86
C VAL A 241 -6.12 28.78 23.76
N ARG A 242 -5.34 29.40 22.87
CA ARG A 242 -5.43 30.84 22.62
C ARG A 242 -6.75 31.24 21.98
N ASP A 243 -7.23 30.49 20.99
CA ASP A 243 -8.53 30.71 20.34
C ASP A 243 -9.67 30.63 21.36
N LEU A 244 -9.70 29.60 22.22
CA LEU A 244 -10.71 29.45 23.28
C LEU A 244 -10.75 30.66 24.23
N LYS A 245 -9.58 31.16 24.65
CA LYS A 245 -9.49 32.36 25.50
C LYS A 245 -10.04 33.60 24.80
N MET A 246 -9.71 33.80 23.53
CA MET A 246 -10.20 34.93 22.73
C MET A 246 -11.72 34.85 22.58
N ILE A 247 -12.24 33.71 22.16
CA ILE A 247 -13.67 33.55 21.86
C ILE A 247 -14.52 33.63 23.12
N TRP A 248 -14.00 33.16 24.25
CA TRP A 248 -14.66 33.40 25.54
C TRP A 248 -14.80 34.89 25.85
N GLY A 249 -13.79 35.71 25.53
CA GLY A 249 -13.87 37.18 25.65
C GLY A 249 -14.87 37.81 24.67
N MET A 250 -15.05 37.23 23.49
CA MET A 250 -15.97 37.72 22.46
C MET A 250 -17.42 37.20 22.60
N ARG A 251 -17.71 36.30 23.55
CA ARG A 251 -19.00 35.59 23.64
C ARG A 251 -20.23 36.51 23.61
N ASP A 252 -20.18 37.63 24.31
CA ASP A 252 -21.30 38.57 24.44
C ASP A 252 -21.49 39.36 23.14
N LEU A 253 -20.39 39.72 22.47
CA LEU A 253 -20.41 40.34 21.14
C LEU A 253 -21.01 39.38 20.10
N LEU A 254 -20.57 38.12 20.07
CA LEU A 254 -21.07 37.11 19.13
C LEU A 254 -22.57 36.87 19.31
N ARG A 255 -23.03 36.78 20.56
CA ARG A 255 -24.46 36.63 20.87
C ARG A 255 -25.27 37.83 20.39
N LYS A 256 -24.80 39.05 20.67
CA LYS A 256 -25.46 40.28 20.20
C LYS A 256 -25.50 40.34 18.66
N SER A 257 -24.37 40.11 18.00
CA SER A 257 -24.29 40.14 16.53
C SER A 257 -25.19 39.10 15.85
N LEU A 258 -25.35 37.91 16.43
CA LEU A 258 -26.29 36.89 15.92
C LEU A 258 -27.76 37.30 16.05
N LEU A 259 -28.11 38.01 17.13
CA LEU A 259 -29.46 38.55 17.32
C LEU A 259 -29.74 39.72 16.36
N ASP A 260 -28.73 40.58 16.15
CA ASP A 260 -28.84 41.74 15.25
C ASP A 260 -28.87 41.30 13.77
N ASN A 261 -28.11 40.26 13.39
CA ASN A 261 -27.94 39.80 12.01
C ASN A 261 -28.20 38.28 11.83
N PRO A 262 -29.44 37.80 12.06
CA PRO A 262 -29.76 36.36 11.96
C PRO A 262 -29.60 35.79 10.54
N GLN A 263 -29.66 36.64 9.51
CA GLN A 263 -29.48 36.22 8.12
C GLN A 263 -28.05 35.74 7.82
N SER A 264 -27.04 36.28 8.50
CA SER A 264 -25.64 35.84 8.33
C SER A 264 -25.45 34.39 8.76
N PHE A 265 -26.14 33.97 9.82
CA PHE A 265 -26.18 32.58 10.26
C PHE A 265 -26.85 31.67 9.23
N MET A 266 -27.93 32.14 8.60
CA MET A 266 -28.60 31.42 7.53
C MET A 266 -27.68 31.24 6.30
N SER A 267 -27.03 32.31 5.85
CA SER A 267 -26.04 32.23 4.76
C SER A 267 -24.90 31.27 5.07
N ALA A 268 -24.36 31.30 6.30
CA ALA A 268 -23.29 30.38 6.71
C ALA A 268 -23.75 28.91 6.67
N ILE A 269 -24.97 28.62 7.15
CA ILE A 269 -25.54 27.26 7.07
C ILE A 269 -25.70 26.82 5.62
N MET A 270 -26.24 27.66 4.73
CA MET A 270 -26.42 27.31 3.31
C MET A 270 -25.08 27.00 2.63
N THR A 271 -24.04 27.75 2.93
CA THR A 271 -22.70 27.53 2.36
C THR A 271 -22.05 26.24 2.86
N VAL A 272 -22.19 25.93 4.15
CA VAL A 272 -21.60 24.71 4.75
C VAL A 272 -22.44 23.47 4.45
N TRP A 273 -23.76 23.62 4.40
CA TRP A 273 -24.77 22.62 4.09
C TRP A 273 -25.45 22.91 2.73
N PRO A 274 -24.78 22.64 1.60
CA PRO A 274 -25.21 23.04 0.25
C PRO A 274 -26.42 22.28 -0.30
N ASN A 275 -27.14 21.49 0.50
CA ASN A 275 -28.35 20.77 0.05
C ASN A 275 -29.65 21.55 0.35
N VAL A 276 -29.49 22.85 0.59
CA VAL A 276 -30.52 23.80 1.00
C VAL A 276 -30.96 24.66 -0.21
N ASP A 277 -30.45 24.41 -1.42
CA ASP A 277 -30.75 25.25 -2.61
C ASP A 277 -32.23 25.27 -3.05
N ASP A 278 -33.08 24.35 -2.56
CA ASP A 278 -34.54 24.38 -2.77
C ASP A 278 -35.30 25.21 -1.69
N VAL A 279 -34.57 25.86 -0.77
CA VAL A 279 -35.10 26.57 0.42
C VAL A 279 -35.55 28.00 0.16
N THR A 280 -35.49 28.49 -1.09
CA THR A 280 -36.37 29.60 -1.46
C THR A 280 -37.86 29.28 -1.20
N SER A 281 -38.21 27.99 -1.05
CA SER A 281 -39.55 27.52 -0.69
C SER A 281 -39.78 27.07 0.77
N LYS A 282 -38.74 26.89 1.61
CA LYS A 282 -38.93 26.38 2.99
C LYS A 282 -38.87 27.51 4.01
N LYS A 283 -39.95 27.72 4.75
CA LYS A 283 -39.98 28.65 5.89
C LYS A 283 -39.09 28.07 7.01
N LEU A 284 -38.16 28.88 7.49
CA LEU A 284 -37.36 28.59 8.68
C LEU A 284 -37.95 29.35 9.87
N SER A 285 -37.86 28.76 11.06
CA SER A 285 -38.17 29.48 12.29
C SER A 285 -37.14 30.60 12.53
N PRO A 286 -37.49 31.65 13.31
CA PRO A 286 -36.49 32.60 13.78
C PRO A 286 -35.40 31.90 14.61
N VAL A 287 -34.21 32.50 14.61
CA VAL A 287 -33.05 32.07 15.40
C VAL A 287 -33.36 32.21 16.88
N GLN A 288 -33.27 31.13 17.64
CA GLN A 288 -33.55 31.12 19.08
C GLN A 288 -32.34 30.61 19.86
N PHE A 289 -31.91 31.36 20.88
CA PHE A 289 -30.94 30.87 21.85
C PHE A 289 -31.63 29.97 22.88
N LEU A 290 -30.97 28.89 23.31
CA LEU A 290 -31.47 28.06 24.40
C LEU A 290 -31.30 28.80 25.75
N GLU A 291 -32.04 28.36 26.77
CA GLU A 291 -32.00 28.94 28.12
C GLU A 291 -31.13 28.10 29.08
N GLY A 292 -30.71 28.68 30.21
CA GLY A 292 -29.97 27.97 31.26
C GLY A 292 -28.50 27.70 30.91
N THR A 293 -28.03 26.48 31.18
CA THR A 293 -26.63 26.06 30.93
C THR A 293 -26.29 26.02 29.44
N GLU A 294 -27.31 25.89 28.58
CA GLU A 294 -27.15 25.76 27.12
C GLU A 294 -27.22 27.12 26.38
N GLN A 295 -27.06 28.24 27.09
CA GLN A 295 -27.28 29.59 26.55
C GLN A 295 -26.42 30.00 25.33
N TRP A 296 -25.42 29.20 24.96
CA TRP A 296 -24.56 29.41 23.81
C TRP A 296 -24.94 28.56 22.59
N TRP A 297 -26.02 27.77 22.70
CA TRP A 297 -26.62 27.06 21.58
C TRP A 297 -27.71 27.88 20.91
N VAL A 298 -27.64 27.90 19.59
CA VAL A 298 -28.64 28.46 18.69
C VAL A 298 -29.43 27.32 18.07
N LYS A 299 -30.75 27.40 18.13
CA LYS A 299 -31.69 26.44 17.54
C LYS A 299 -32.46 27.07 16.39
N VAL A 300 -32.55 26.34 15.27
CA VAL A 300 -33.40 26.69 14.12
C VAL A 300 -34.12 25.43 13.62
N THR A 301 -35.42 25.52 13.37
CA THR A 301 -36.21 24.42 12.82
C THR A 301 -36.57 24.69 11.36
N MET A 302 -36.35 23.68 10.52
CA MET A 302 -36.74 23.63 9.12
C MET A 302 -38.10 22.93 9.00
N GLU A 303 -39.04 23.53 8.26
CA GLU A 303 -40.35 22.93 8.01
C GLU A 303 -40.26 21.63 7.17
N ALA A 304 -41.22 20.74 7.42
CA ALA A 304 -41.42 19.49 6.69
C ALA A 304 -41.87 19.74 5.24
N THR A 305 -41.57 18.82 4.33
CA THR A 305 -42.17 18.78 2.99
C THR A 305 -42.99 17.50 2.80
N HIS A 306 -43.66 17.32 1.65
CA HIS A 306 -44.44 16.10 1.35
C HIS A 306 -43.70 14.77 1.58
N HIS A 307 -42.37 14.75 1.43
CA HIS A 307 -41.54 13.54 1.63
C HIS A 307 -40.60 13.62 2.83
N THR A 308 -40.45 14.78 3.46
CA THR A 308 -39.41 15.02 4.47
C THR A 308 -39.99 15.49 5.80
N LEU A 309 -39.46 14.96 6.89
CA LEU A 309 -39.77 15.37 8.26
C LEU A 309 -39.14 16.74 8.58
N PRO A 310 -39.68 17.48 9.57
CA PRO A 310 -39.04 18.72 10.01
C PRO A 310 -37.67 18.39 10.64
N GLN A 311 -36.69 19.26 10.44
CA GLN A 311 -35.34 19.09 10.99
C GLN A 311 -34.98 20.21 11.93
N THR A 312 -34.27 19.89 13.01
CA THR A 312 -33.78 20.89 13.95
C THR A 312 -32.27 21.02 13.86
N VAL A 313 -31.79 22.21 13.57
CA VAL A 313 -30.38 22.59 13.55
C VAL A 313 -30.01 23.21 14.88
N HIS A 314 -28.95 22.73 15.50
CA HIS A 314 -28.33 23.35 16.67
C HIS A 314 -26.91 23.78 16.30
N PHE A 315 -26.55 25.01 16.65
CA PHE A 315 -25.20 25.55 16.47
C PHE A 315 -24.67 26.11 17.79
N HIS A 316 -23.49 25.65 18.20
CA HIS A 316 -22.81 26.20 19.38
C HIS A 316 -21.94 27.39 18.96
N VAL A 317 -22.26 28.59 19.46
CA VAL A 317 -21.64 29.86 19.01
C VAL A 317 -20.13 29.96 19.27
N LEU A 318 -19.67 29.39 20.40
CA LEU A 318 -18.26 29.47 20.80
C LEU A 318 -17.40 28.36 20.17
N GLU A 319 -17.84 27.11 20.34
CA GLU A 319 -17.13 25.91 19.88
C GLU A 319 -17.31 25.60 18.39
N GLY A 320 -18.38 26.10 17.76
CA GLY A 320 -18.64 25.86 16.34
C GLY A 320 -19.32 24.53 16.02
N HIS A 321 -19.80 23.78 17.02
CA HIS A 321 -20.56 22.54 16.81
C HIS A 321 -21.82 22.79 15.97
N LEU A 322 -21.94 22.11 14.83
CA LEU A 322 -23.15 22.12 14.01
C LEU A 322 -23.82 20.73 14.05
N LEU A 323 -24.98 20.66 14.70
CA LEU A 323 -25.76 19.46 14.85
C LEU A 323 -27.08 19.58 14.08
N VAL A 324 -27.49 18.50 13.43
CA VAL A 324 -28.82 18.36 12.83
C VAL A 324 -29.51 17.19 13.54
N ASP A 325 -30.71 17.40 14.06
CA ASP A 325 -31.47 16.41 14.84
C ASP A 325 -30.64 15.75 15.96
N GLY A 326 -29.80 16.55 16.62
CA GLY A 326 -28.95 16.13 17.73
C GLY A 326 -27.70 15.34 17.34
N LYS A 327 -27.34 15.26 16.05
CA LYS A 327 -26.12 14.55 15.59
C LYS A 327 -25.23 15.48 14.75
N PRO A 328 -23.91 15.33 14.82
CA PRO A 328 -22.98 16.16 14.06
C PRO A 328 -23.09 15.89 12.56
N ILE A 329 -22.90 16.95 11.78
CA ILE A 329 -22.61 16.85 10.34
C ILE A 329 -21.16 16.38 10.20
N GLY A 330 -20.89 15.38 9.36
CA GLY A 330 -19.51 14.94 9.16
C GLY A 330 -19.36 13.51 8.67
N LYS A 331 -18.34 12.82 9.21
CA LYS A 331 -17.90 11.51 8.71
C LYS A 331 -19.00 10.46 8.86
N LEU A 332 -19.30 9.79 7.76
CA LEU A 332 -20.23 8.67 7.75
C LEU A 332 -19.66 7.52 8.63
N PRO A 333 -20.46 6.88 9.51
CA PRO A 333 -19.96 5.82 10.37
C PRO A 333 -19.33 4.65 9.61
N ALA A 334 -18.32 4.00 10.18
CA ALA A 334 -17.52 2.95 9.54
C ALA A 334 -18.34 1.78 8.95
N ARG A 335 -19.50 1.48 9.55
CA ARG A 335 -20.45 0.46 9.07
C ARG A 335 -20.99 0.75 7.66
N TYR A 336 -21.04 2.01 7.24
CA TYR A 336 -21.43 2.41 5.90
C TYR A 336 -20.21 2.54 4.98
N THR A 337 -19.15 3.24 5.43
CA THR A 337 -17.98 3.56 4.58
C THR A 337 -17.27 2.33 4.02
N THR A 338 -17.36 1.20 4.71
CA THR A 338 -16.76 -0.08 4.27
C THR A 338 -17.69 -0.92 3.37
N HIS A 339 -18.95 -0.52 3.21
CA HIS A 339 -19.97 -1.32 2.53
C HIS A 339 -19.78 -1.34 1.00
N ILE A 340 -19.92 -2.53 0.41
CA ILE A 340 -19.66 -2.79 -1.02
C ILE A 340 -20.53 -1.91 -1.95
N ILE A 341 -21.81 -1.74 -1.63
CA ILE A 341 -22.76 -0.93 -2.41
C ILE A 341 -22.30 0.54 -2.53
N LEU A 342 -21.78 1.14 -1.46
CA LEU A 342 -21.33 2.53 -1.50
C LEU A 342 -20.05 2.70 -2.31
N LYS A 343 -19.13 1.74 -2.21
CA LYS A 343 -17.96 1.67 -3.10
C LYS A 343 -18.36 1.47 -4.55
N GLU A 344 -19.42 0.71 -4.79
CA GLU A 344 -19.93 0.42 -6.13
C GLU A 344 -20.57 1.66 -6.80
N LEU A 345 -21.25 2.51 -6.02
CA LEU A 345 -21.95 3.71 -6.48
C LEU A 345 -21.06 4.96 -6.53
N PHE A 346 -20.15 5.13 -5.57
CA PHE A 346 -19.36 6.35 -5.38
C PHE A 346 -17.83 6.14 -5.45
N GLY A 347 -17.37 4.90 -5.61
CA GLY A 347 -15.94 4.58 -5.60
C GLY A 347 -15.31 4.73 -4.21
N ASN A 348 -14.03 5.10 -4.17
CA ASN A 348 -13.26 5.30 -2.92
C ASN A 348 -13.32 6.75 -2.42
N GLN A 349 -14.44 7.45 -2.64
CA GLN A 349 -14.61 8.84 -2.18
C GLN A 349 -14.91 8.90 -0.68
N ASN A 350 -14.41 9.93 -0.01
CA ASN A 350 -14.77 10.22 1.39
C ASN A 350 -16.16 10.87 1.44
N LEU A 351 -17.16 10.07 1.83
CA LEU A 351 -18.55 10.51 1.91
C LEU A 351 -18.84 11.15 3.27
N SER A 352 -19.13 12.45 3.26
CA SER A 352 -19.70 13.15 4.41
C SER A 352 -21.22 13.06 4.42
N SER A 353 -21.82 13.07 5.61
CA SER A 353 -23.24 12.86 5.83
C SER A 353 -23.79 13.66 7.01
N TYR A 354 -25.11 13.86 7.01
CA TYR A 354 -25.89 14.41 8.11
C TYR A 354 -27.15 13.54 8.30
N PRO A 355 -27.89 13.67 9.41
CA PRO A 355 -29.11 12.91 9.60
C PRO A 355 -30.15 13.11 8.51
N SER A 356 -30.80 12.01 8.14
CA SER A 356 -31.84 12.04 7.12
C SER A 356 -33.19 12.47 7.69
N ASN A 357 -33.85 13.38 6.97
CA ASN A 357 -35.26 13.73 7.14
C ASN A 357 -36.22 12.80 6.37
N LEU A 358 -35.70 11.79 5.66
CA LEU A 358 -36.53 10.83 4.94
C LEU A 358 -36.96 9.70 5.89
N PRO A 359 -38.27 9.41 6.01
CA PRO A 359 -38.74 8.36 6.92
C PRO A 359 -38.08 7.00 6.65
N GLY A 360 -37.57 6.38 7.71
CA GLY A 360 -36.89 5.07 7.64
C GLY A 360 -35.44 5.11 7.14
N MET A 361 -34.86 6.31 6.96
CA MET A 361 -33.44 6.50 6.67
C MET A 361 -32.70 7.12 7.85
N ASN A 362 -31.39 6.93 7.92
CA ASN A 362 -30.57 7.41 9.03
C ASN A 362 -29.70 8.61 8.63
N TYR A 363 -29.14 8.59 7.42
CA TYR A 363 -28.17 9.58 6.97
C TYR A 363 -28.50 10.06 5.55
N THR A 364 -28.23 11.32 5.25
CA THR A 364 -28.21 11.90 3.91
C THR A 364 -26.78 12.27 3.60
N LEU A 365 -26.31 11.95 2.40
CA LEU A 365 -24.99 12.36 1.96
C LEU A 365 -24.97 13.85 1.63
N THR A 366 -23.85 14.52 1.91
CA THR A 366 -23.63 15.92 1.52
C THR A 366 -23.38 16.06 0.02
N VAL A 367 -22.96 14.98 -0.65
CA VAL A 367 -22.76 14.97 -2.10
C VAL A 367 -24.10 14.85 -2.82
N VAL A 368 -24.32 15.73 -3.79
CA VAL A 368 -25.49 15.74 -4.67
C VAL A 368 -25.04 15.31 -6.05
N GLN A 369 -25.50 14.16 -6.51
CA GLN A 369 -25.11 13.63 -7.82
C GLN A 369 -26.20 13.97 -8.84
N TYR A 370 -25.92 14.89 -9.77
CA TYR A 370 -26.87 15.30 -10.82
C TYR A 370 -28.26 15.67 -10.25
N GLY A 371 -28.29 16.45 -9.17
CA GLY A 371 -29.52 16.87 -8.48
C GLY A 371 -30.16 15.82 -7.57
N HIS A 372 -29.58 14.61 -7.44
CA HIS A 372 -30.12 13.57 -6.57
C HIS A 372 -29.59 13.72 -5.14
N GLN A 373 -30.51 13.86 -4.17
CA GLN A 373 -30.18 13.77 -2.75
C GLN A 373 -30.15 12.30 -2.34
N ILE A 374 -29.02 11.84 -1.82
CA ILE A 374 -28.82 10.42 -1.49
C ILE A 374 -29.03 10.20 0.01
N HIS A 375 -29.97 9.32 0.34
CA HIS A 375 -30.31 8.90 1.70
C HIS A 375 -29.90 7.45 1.92
N LEU A 376 -29.39 7.17 3.12
CA LEU A 376 -28.83 5.90 3.56
C LEU A 376 -29.54 5.43 4.83
N GLY A 377 -29.91 4.16 4.86
CA GLY A 377 -30.54 3.55 6.02
C GLY A 377 -30.29 2.05 6.07
N PHE A 378 -30.68 1.41 7.16
CA PHE A 378 -30.67 -0.04 7.26
C PHE A 378 -32.10 -0.55 7.45
N ARG A 379 -32.43 -1.65 6.75
CA ARG A 379 -33.65 -2.42 6.98
C ARG A 379 -33.26 -3.89 7.05
N ASN A 380 -33.58 -4.56 8.15
CA ASN A 380 -33.22 -5.96 8.40
C ASN A 380 -31.73 -6.23 8.14
N ASP A 381 -30.85 -5.38 8.68
CA ASP A 381 -29.39 -5.40 8.50
C ASP A 381 -28.87 -5.28 7.05
N ARG A 382 -29.73 -4.92 6.09
CA ARG A 382 -29.33 -4.60 4.72
C ARG A 382 -29.28 -3.10 4.50
N LEU A 383 -28.21 -2.62 3.88
CA LEU A 383 -28.07 -1.22 3.51
C LEU A 383 -29.07 -0.87 2.42
N ILE A 384 -29.90 0.15 2.67
CA ILE A 384 -30.78 0.77 1.68
C ILE A 384 -30.17 2.10 1.26
N VAL A 385 -30.13 2.33 -0.05
CA VAL A 385 -29.78 3.61 -0.66
C VAL A 385 -31.00 4.14 -1.40
N ARG A 386 -31.46 5.34 -1.04
CA ARG A 386 -32.53 6.06 -1.75
C ARG A 386 -32.01 7.34 -2.36
N ALA A 387 -32.48 7.68 -3.54
CA ALA A 387 -32.16 8.90 -4.24
C ALA A 387 -33.44 9.71 -4.47
N LEU A 388 -33.52 10.91 -3.90
CA LEU A 388 -34.62 11.85 -4.06
C LEU A 388 -34.25 12.88 -5.14
N LEU A 389 -35.08 12.98 -6.18
CA LEU A 389 -34.94 13.98 -7.25
C LEU A 389 -36.29 14.68 -7.44
N GLY A 390 -36.40 15.92 -6.95
CA GLY A 390 -37.67 16.64 -6.91
C GLY A 390 -38.73 15.83 -6.15
N ASN A 391 -39.76 15.37 -6.87
CA ASN A 391 -40.87 14.57 -6.31
C ASN A 391 -40.75 13.05 -6.59
N ARG A 392 -39.64 12.57 -7.14
CA ARG A 392 -39.41 11.15 -7.44
C ARG A 392 -38.45 10.54 -6.42
N LEU A 393 -38.87 9.44 -5.80
CA LEU A 393 -38.08 8.67 -4.85
C LEU A 393 -37.65 7.35 -5.46
N LEU A 394 -36.34 7.20 -5.69
CA LEU A 394 -35.73 6.01 -6.26
C LEU A 394 -35.05 5.20 -5.15
N GLU A 395 -35.17 3.88 -5.18
CA GLU A 395 -34.46 2.95 -4.28
C GLU A 395 -33.51 2.08 -5.10
N PHE A 396 -32.28 1.91 -4.62
CA PHE A 396 -31.26 1.10 -5.27
C PHE A 396 -31.59 -0.40 -5.11
N LEU A 397 -31.53 -1.15 -6.21
CA LEU A 397 -31.67 -2.60 -6.22
C LEU A 397 -30.32 -3.28 -6.45
N PRO A 398 -29.83 -4.10 -5.49
CA PRO A 398 -28.65 -4.92 -5.68
C PRO A 398 -28.80 -5.89 -6.87
N ARG A 399 -27.74 -6.01 -7.67
CA ARG A 399 -27.73 -6.87 -8.88
C ARG A 399 -27.95 -8.36 -8.58
N GLU A 400 -27.62 -8.79 -7.37
CA GLU A 400 -27.76 -10.17 -6.89
C GLU A 400 -29.23 -10.62 -6.83
N ILE A 401 -30.18 -9.69 -6.86
CA ILE A 401 -31.62 -10.00 -6.88
C ILE A 401 -32.03 -10.62 -8.22
N PHE A 402 -31.35 -10.29 -9.32
CA PHE A 402 -31.75 -10.70 -10.67
C PHE A 402 -31.18 -12.04 -11.14
N PHE A 403 -30.34 -12.71 -10.32
CA PHE A 403 -29.77 -14.00 -10.69
C PHE A 403 -29.42 -14.88 -9.48
N CYS A 404 -29.48 -16.19 -9.69
CA CYS A 404 -29.00 -17.23 -8.77
C CYS A 404 -28.20 -18.28 -9.57
N PRO A 405 -27.48 -19.22 -8.92
CA PRO A 405 -26.63 -20.18 -9.62
C PRO A 405 -27.33 -21.05 -10.69
N HIS A 406 -28.66 -21.21 -10.59
CA HIS A 406 -29.43 -22.09 -11.46
C HIS A 406 -30.49 -21.36 -12.31
N ASN A 407 -30.69 -20.05 -12.09
CA ASN A 407 -31.70 -19.27 -12.81
C ASN A 407 -31.32 -17.78 -12.86
N PHE A 408 -31.74 -17.08 -13.91
CA PHE A 408 -31.56 -15.64 -14.05
C PHE A 408 -32.85 -15.00 -14.58
N ASP A 409 -33.25 -13.89 -13.97
CA ASP A 409 -34.47 -13.17 -14.35
C ASP A 409 -34.19 -12.16 -15.48
N LEU A 410 -32.96 -11.67 -15.56
CA LEU A 410 -32.52 -10.70 -16.57
C LEU A 410 -31.20 -11.10 -17.22
N PRO A 411 -31.02 -10.84 -18.53
CA PRO A 411 -29.75 -11.05 -19.22
C PRO A 411 -28.60 -10.26 -18.58
N ALA A 412 -27.38 -10.80 -18.64
CA ALA A 412 -26.17 -10.16 -18.15
C ALA A 412 -25.94 -8.75 -18.71
N SER A 413 -26.38 -8.49 -19.94
CA SER A 413 -26.30 -7.18 -20.61
C SER A 413 -27.06 -6.06 -19.87
N LEU A 414 -28.07 -6.43 -19.06
CA LEU A 414 -28.88 -5.54 -18.24
C LEU A 414 -28.53 -5.59 -16.74
N VAL A 415 -27.55 -6.42 -16.36
CA VAL A 415 -27.19 -6.64 -14.95
C VAL A 415 -25.73 -6.26 -14.67
N ASP A 416 -24.76 -6.85 -15.37
CA ASP A 416 -23.34 -6.82 -14.96
C ASP A 416 -22.71 -5.41 -14.99
N ASN A 417 -23.11 -4.58 -15.95
CA ASN A 417 -22.62 -3.20 -16.13
C ASN A 417 -23.70 -2.13 -15.88
N CYS A 418 -24.79 -2.49 -15.20
CA CYS A 418 -25.91 -1.60 -14.92
C CYS A 418 -26.07 -1.37 -13.41
N VAL A 419 -26.66 -0.23 -13.08
CA VAL A 419 -27.19 0.10 -11.75
C VAL A 419 -28.71 0.22 -11.88
N HIS A 420 -29.41 -0.38 -10.94
CA HIS A 420 -30.86 -0.55 -10.97
C HIS A 420 -31.53 0.35 -9.94
N TRP A 421 -32.46 1.17 -10.38
CA TRP A 421 -33.24 2.07 -9.51
C TRP A 421 -34.72 1.78 -9.65
N VAL A 422 -35.41 1.48 -8.55
CA VAL A 422 -36.87 1.35 -8.55
C VAL A 422 -37.52 2.64 -8.07
N ASP A 423 -38.44 3.20 -8.85
CA ASP A 423 -39.31 4.27 -8.39
C ASP A 423 -40.35 3.67 -7.42
N VAL A 424 -40.25 4.05 -6.14
CA VAL A 424 -41.04 3.47 -5.05
C VAL A 424 -42.55 3.72 -5.25
N ARG A 425 -42.93 4.78 -5.96
CA ARG A 425 -44.34 5.14 -6.19
C ARG A 425 -44.91 4.40 -7.39
N THR A 426 -44.17 4.33 -8.50
CA THR A 426 -44.68 3.71 -9.74
C THR A 426 -44.38 2.22 -9.86
N GLY A 427 -43.38 1.72 -9.11
CA GLY A 427 -42.87 0.35 -9.23
C GLY A 427 -42.02 0.11 -10.48
N ASN A 428 -41.69 1.16 -11.24
CA ASN A 428 -40.86 1.05 -12.44
C ASN A 428 -39.38 0.92 -12.05
N ILE A 429 -38.69 -0.05 -12.64
CA ILE A 429 -37.26 -0.29 -12.44
C ILE A 429 -36.49 0.25 -13.65
N GLU A 430 -35.63 1.22 -13.43
CA GLU A 430 -34.75 1.81 -14.44
C GLU A 430 -33.39 1.10 -14.46
N PHE A 431 -32.95 0.72 -15.65
CA PHE A 431 -31.63 0.12 -15.89
C PHE A 431 -30.67 1.18 -16.40
N ARG A 432 -29.76 1.66 -15.55
CA ARG A 432 -28.82 2.73 -15.89
C ARG A 432 -27.40 2.18 -16.10
N GLN A 433 -26.85 2.36 -17.30
CA GLN A 433 -25.51 1.86 -17.63
C GLN A 433 -24.40 2.74 -17.04
N ARG A 434 -23.32 2.11 -16.57
CA ARG A 434 -22.09 2.82 -16.16
C ARG A 434 -21.42 3.50 -17.37
N PRO A 435 -20.80 4.69 -17.19
CA PRO A 435 -20.65 5.46 -15.95
C PRO A 435 -21.83 6.38 -15.60
N GLN A 436 -22.83 6.53 -16.49
CA GLN A 436 -23.91 7.53 -16.37
C GLN A 436 -25.08 7.08 -15.46
N ILE A 437 -24.77 6.56 -14.26
CA ILE A 437 -25.76 5.94 -13.37
C ILE A 437 -26.75 6.92 -12.71
N TRP A 438 -26.44 8.22 -12.74
CA TRP A 438 -27.27 9.27 -12.14
C TRP A 438 -28.11 10.05 -13.17
N HIS A 439 -27.95 9.79 -14.48
CA HIS A 439 -28.71 10.50 -15.52
C HIS A 439 -30.11 9.89 -15.69
N THR A 440 -31.15 10.72 -15.55
CA THR A 440 -32.57 10.29 -15.56
C THR A 440 -33.20 10.24 -16.95
N LYS A 441 -32.64 10.92 -17.95
CA LYS A 441 -33.29 11.16 -19.25
C LYS A 441 -32.53 10.59 -20.44
N LYS A 442 -32.29 9.28 -20.46
CA LYS A 442 -31.76 8.60 -21.64
C LYS A 442 -32.77 7.61 -22.18
N GLU A 443 -33.39 7.94 -23.32
CA GLU A 443 -34.37 7.08 -24.01
C GLU A 443 -33.77 5.71 -24.42
N SER A 444 -32.45 5.56 -24.39
CA SER A 444 -31.77 4.29 -24.65
C SER A 444 -31.79 3.32 -23.45
N ASN A 445 -32.15 3.78 -22.25
CA ASN A 445 -32.18 2.93 -21.07
C ASN A 445 -33.38 1.99 -21.12
N TRP A 446 -33.20 0.78 -20.60
CA TRP A 446 -34.32 -0.12 -20.37
C TRP A 446 -35.12 0.36 -19.16
N THR A 447 -36.42 0.10 -19.16
CA THR A 447 -37.30 0.26 -18.00
C THR A 447 -38.16 -0.99 -17.86
N LEU A 448 -38.29 -1.54 -16.66
CA LEU A 448 -39.16 -2.66 -16.33
C LEU A 448 -40.34 -2.14 -15.51
N ASP A 449 -41.52 -2.20 -16.10
CA ASP A 449 -42.78 -2.01 -15.38
C ASP A 449 -43.05 -3.30 -14.59
N TYR A 450 -42.79 -3.26 -13.28
CA TYR A 450 -42.93 -4.42 -12.39
C TYR A 450 -44.38 -4.92 -12.34
N SER A 451 -45.35 -4.00 -12.32
CA SER A 451 -46.77 -4.33 -12.26
C SER A 451 -47.23 -5.07 -13.52
N LYS A 452 -46.75 -4.64 -14.69
CA LYS A 452 -47.06 -5.28 -15.98
C LYS A 452 -46.12 -6.44 -16.34
N ARG A 453 -45.05 -6.66 -15.57
CA ARG A 453 -43.96 -7.61 -15.86
C ARG A 453 -43.38 -7.44 -17.27
N ARG A 454 -43.22 -6.19 -17.72
CA ARG A 454 -42.75 -5.87 -19.07
C ARG A 454 -41.54 -4.95 -19.03
N ALA A 455 -40.42 -5.42 -19.55
CA ALA A 455 -39.25 -4.59 -19.81
C ALA A 455 -39.30 -4.04 -21.24
N TYR A 456 -39.09 -2.74 -21.38
CA TYR A 456 -39.09 -2.05 -22.66
C TYR A 456 -37.93 -1.04 -22.77
N ARG A 457 -37.51 -0.80 -24.00
CA ARG A 457 -36.56 0.24 -24.40
C ARG A 457 -37.08 0.87 -25.68
N ARG A 458 -37.41 2.16 -25.63
CA ARG A 458 -38.14 2.84 -26.72
C ARG A 458 -39.41 2.04 -27.07
N THR A 459 -39.50 1.53 -28.30
CA THR A 459 -40.61 0.69 -28.81
C THR A 459 -40.30 -0.81 -28.80
N SER A 460 -39.18 -1.23 -28.21
CA SER A 460 -38.78 -2.64 -28.15
C SER A 460 -39.07 -3.25 -26.78
N THR A 461 -39.45 -4.53 -26.76
CA THR A 461 -39.75 -5.30 -25.55
C THR A 461 -38.78 -6.46 -25.37
N LEU A 462 -38.41 -6.75 -24.12
CA LEU A 462 -37.52 -7.86 -23.77
C LEU A 462 -38.31 -9.16 -23.69
N ILE A 463 -37.78 -10.24 -24.24
CA ILE A 463 -38.33 -11.57 -24.04
C ILE A 463 -37.80 -12.18 -22.74
N ASP A 464 -38.70 -12.71 -21.93
CA ASP A 464 -38.40 -13.37 -20.65
C ASP A 464 -37.48 -14.60 -20.87
N PRO A 465 -36.30 -14.68 -20.21
CA PRO A 465 -35.40 -15.83 -20.25
C PRO A 465 -36.05 -17.17 -19.91
N ASN A 466 -37.10 -17.18 -19.10
CA ASN A 466 -37.82 -18.40 -18.68
C ASN A 466 -38.89 -18.84 -19.69
N SER A 467 -39.21 -18.01 -20.68
CA SER A 467 -40.23 -18.29 -21.69
C SER A 467 -39.85 -19.47 -22.60
N SER A 468 -40.87 -20.11 -23.17
CA SER A 468 -40.68 -21.16 -24.20
C SER A 468 -40.01 -20.59 -25.45
N LEU A 469 -40.30 -19.34 -25.81
CA LEU A 469 -39.71 -18.65 -26.95
C LEU A 469 -38.20 -18.44 -26.76
N PHE A 470 -37.75 -17.97 -25.61
CA PHE A 470 -36.32 -17.82 -25.32
C PHE A 470 -35.59 -19.16 -25.37
N ARG A 471 -36.22 -20.24 -24.89
CA ARG A 471 -35.65 -21.59 -24.95
C ARG A 471 -35.33 -22.04 -26.36
N LEU A 472 -36.12 -21.67 -27.37
CA LEU A 472 -35.83 -21.96 -28.78
C LEU A 472 -34.52 -21.30 -29.22
N PHE A 473 -34.30 -20.03 -28.89
CA PHE A 473 -33.04 -19.34 -29.17
C PHE A 473 -31.87 -19.96 -28.42
N SER A 474 -32.04 -20.23 -27.12
CA SER A 474 -30.96 -20.77 -26.29
C SER A 474 -30.41 -22.11 -26.79
N ARG A 475 -31.27 -22.97 -27.36
CA ARG A 475 -30.87 -24.25 -27.95
C ARG A 475 -29.99 -24.06 -29.20
N THR A 476 -30.26 -23.05 -30.01
CA THR A 476 -29.48 -22.79 -31.22
C THR A 476 -28.05 -22.34 -30.90
N PHE A 477 -27.86 -21.59 -29.82
CA PHE A 477 -26.55 -21.12 -29.37
C PHE A 477 -25.95 -21.98 -28.24
N GLU A 478 -26.53 -23.15 -27.99
CA GLU A 478 -26.06 -24.07 -26.95
C GLU A 478 -24.60 -24.44 -27.21
N PHE A 479 -23.77 -24.41 -26.17
CA PHE A 479 -22.31 -24.59 -26.22
C PHE A 479 -21.52 -23.52 -26.99
N PHE A 480 -22.16 -22.58 -27.69
CA PHE A 480 -21.52 -21.43 -28.33
C PHE A 480 -21.47 -20.20 -27.41
N GLU A 481 -22.59 -19.88 -26.74
CA GLU A 481 -22.69 -18.80 -25.75
C GLU A 481 -23.59 -19.24 -24.59
N ALA A 482 -23.32 -18.79 -23.37
CA ALA A 482 -24.15 -19.17 -22.23
C ALA A 482 -25.48 -18.38 -22.24
N ASN A 483 -26.58 -19.05 -21.84
CA ASN A 483 -27.93 -18.47 -21.85
C ASN A 483 -28.03 -17.09 -21.21
N ARG A 484 -27.30 -16.85 -20.10
CA ARG A 484 -27.28 -15.56 -19.38
C ARG A 484 -26.78 -14.39 -20.25
N PHE A 485 -25.96 -14.66 -21.27
CA PHE A 485 -25.40 -13.65 -22.17
C PHE A 485 -26.24 -13.42 -23.44
N LEU A 486 -27.32 -14.18 -23.64
CA LEU A 486 -28.26 -13.97 -24.74
C LEU A 486 -29.28 -12.90 -24.38
N THR A 487 -29.44 -11.89 -25.24
CA THR A 487 -30.49 -10.87 -25.08
C THR A 487 -31.47 -10.95 -26.24
N VAL A 488 -32.69 -11.42 -26.01
CA VAL A 488 -33.72 -11.58 -27.05
C VAL A 488 -34.73 -10.43 -26.93
N VAL A 489 -34.93 -9.72 -28.03
CA VAL A 489 -35.73 -8.48 -28.07
C VAL A 489 -36.72 -8.53 -29.22
N GLN A 490 -37.95 -8.12 -28.94
CA GLN A 490 -39.03 -7.94 -29.91
C GLN A 490 -39.31 -6.44 -30.10
N PRO A 491 -38.88 -5.84 -31.22
CA PRO A 491 -39.28 -4.50 -31.62
C PRO A 491 -40.74 -4.48 -32.11
N GLU A 492 -41.39 -3.32 -32.04
CA GLU A 492 -42.79 -3.15 -32.47
C GLU A 492 -43.01 -3.38 -33.98
N LYS A 493 -42.06 -2.95 -34.82
CA LYS A 493 -42.19 -2.95 -36.30
C LYS A 493 -41.17 -3.82 -37.03
N SER A 494 -40.38 -4.62 -36.33
CA SER A 494 -39.36 -5.47 -36.96
C SER A 494 -39.40 -6.90 -36.40
N ALA A 495 -38.69 -7.79 -37.08
CA ALA A 495 -38.57 -9.16 -36.65
C ALA A 495 -37.90 -9.29 -35.27
N LEU A 496 -38.24 -10.38 -34.58
CA LEU A 496 -37.58 -10.81 -33.35
C LEU A 496 -36.09 -11.01 -33.61
N PHE A 497 -35.24 -10.55 -32.69
CA PHE A 497 -33.80 -10.75 -32.81
C PHE A 497 -33.15 -11.11 -31.48
N VAL A 498 -32.00 -11.76 -31.56
CA VAL A 498 -31.13 -12.12 -30.45
C VAL A 498 -29.78 -11.42 -30.61
N GLU A 499 -29.30 -10.84 -29.52
CA GLU A 499 -28.03 -10.14 -29.43
C GLU A 499 -27.06 -10.96 -28.56
N LEU A 500 -25.90 -11.29 -29.13
CA LEU A 500 -24.76 -11.93 -28.49
C LEU A 500 -23.67 -10.87 -28.30
N ARG A 501 -23.88 -9.98 -27.32
CA ARG A 501 -23.09 -8.75 -27.17
C ARG A 501 -21.59 -8.99 -26.98
N ARG A 502 -21.19 -10.10 -26.37
CA ARG A 502 -19.77 -10.46 -26.17
C ARG A 502 -19.05 -10.74 -27.50
N PHE A 503 -19.76 -11.29 -28.48
CA PHE A 503 -19.26 -11.60 -29.81
C PHE A 503 -19.57 -10.50 -30.84
N GLU A 504 -20.24 -9.42 -30.43
CA GLU A 504 -20.72 -8.34 -31.32
C GLU A 504 -21.64 -8.84 -32.46
N LEU A 505 -22.31 -9.97 -32.23
CA LEU A 505 -23.22 -10.60 -33.19
C LEU A 505 -24.68 -10.34 -32.85
N ALA A 506 -25.51 -10.19 -33.87
CA ALA A 506 -26.95 -10.16 -33.75
C ALA A 506 -27.58 -11.02 -34.86
N PHE A 507 -28.64 -11.74 -34.50
CA PHE A 507 -29.41 -12.56 -35.44
C PHE A 507 -30.89 -12.20 -35.36
N PHE A 508 -31.51 -11.90 -36.49
CA PHE A 508 -32.95 -11.65 -36.58
C PHE A 508 -33.66 -12.80 -37.31
N VAL A 509 -34.94 -13.00 -37.04
CA VAL A 509 -35.76 -13.99 -37.74
C VAL A 509 -36.16 -13.44 -39.11
N ASN A 510 -35.66 -14.04 -40.19
CA ASN A 510 -36.03 -13.63 -41.55
C ASN A 510 -37.39 -14.18 -41.99
N THR A 511 -37.83 -13.82 -43.19
CA THR A 511 -39.14 -14.25 -43.75
C THR A 511 -39.28 -15.77 -43.92
N ARG A 512 -38.15 -16.51 -43.94
CA ARG A 512 -38.12 -17.98 -43.99
C ARG A 512 -38.19 -18.64 -42.61
N GLY A 513 -38.21 -17.85 -41.53
CA GLY A 513 -38.11 -18.35 -40.16
C GLY A 513 -36.69 -18.76 -39.75
N CYS A 514 -35.66 -18.43 -40.54
CA CYS A 514 -34.26 -18.69 -40.21
C CYS A 514 -33.65 -17.54 -39.43
N LEU A 515 -32.63 -17.83 -38.62
CA LEU A 515 -31.82 -16.81 -37.94
C LEU A 515 -30.75 -16.27 -38.87
N GLU A 516 -30.84 -14.99 -39.18
CA GLU A 516 -29.98 -14.28 -40.12
C GLU A 516 -29.17 -13.18 -39.42
N SER A 517 -27.87 -13.11 -39.68
CA SER A 517 -26.99 -12.04 -39.19
C SER A 517 -26.56 -11.14 -40.35
N SER A 518 -26.83 -9.85 -40.21
CA SER A 518 -26.40 -8.83 -41.16
C SER A 518 -24.88 -8.60 -41.11
N GLN A 519 -24.27 -8.71 -39.93
CA GLN A 519 -22.82 -8.60 -39.75
C GLN A 519 -22.06 -9.70 -40.50
N LEU A 520 -22.59 -10.93 -40.47
CA LEU A 520 -21.99 -12.08 -41.12
C LEU A 520 -22.44 -12.27 -42.57
N ARG A 521 -23.49 -11.55 -43.00
CA ARG A 521 -24.19 -11.74 -44.28
C ARG A 521 -24.58 -13.20 -44.51
N ALA A 522 -25.07 -13.87 -43.46
CA ALA A 522 -25.33 -15.31 -43.48
C ALA A 522 -26.51 -15.67 -42.57
N GLU A 523 -27.20 -16.76 -42.92
CA GLU A 523 -28.18 -17.43 -42.05
C GLU A 523 -27.57 -18.67 -41.41
N ILE A 524 -28.10 -19.07 -40.24
CA ILE A 524 -27.76 -20.35 -39.62
C ILE A 524 -28.33 -21.48 -40.49
N ASP A 525 -27.47 -22.42 -40.86
CA ASP A 525 -27.85 -23.56 -41.71
C ASP A 525 -28.65 -24.60 -40.90
N PHE A 526 -29.66 -25.23 -41.49
CA PHE A 526 -30.37 -26.33 -40.82
C PHE A 526 -29.49 -27.59 -40.73
N ASP A 527 -28.62 -27.76 -41.72
CA ASP A 527 -27.55 -28.76 -41.67
C ASP A 527 -26.38 -28.20 -40.86
N GLN A 528 -26.20 -28.68 -39.63
CA GLN A 528 -25.06 -28.33 -38.77
C GLN A 528 -23.86 -29.27 -38.95
N ASP A 529 -23.90 -30.21 -39.90
CA ASP A 529 -22.73 -31.03 -40.25
C ASP A 529 -21.79 -30.27 -41.20
N ALA A 530 -20.59 -29.95 -40.68
CA ALA A 530 -19.54 -29.30 -41.45
C ALA A 530 -18.74 -30.27 -42.33
N GLY A 531 -18.95 -31.60 -42.21
CA GLY A 531 -18.15 -32.63 -42.88
C GLY A 531 -16.79 -32.89 -42.20
N THR A 532 -16.52 -32.24 -41.07
CA THR A 532 -15.28 -32.34 -40.29
C THR A 532 -15.52 -31.81 -38.85
N TRP A 533 -14.50 -31.87 -37.99
CA TRP A 533 -14.57 -31.51 -36.57
C TRP A 533 -15.70 -32.23 -35.83
N TYR A 534 -15.79 -33.54 -36.08
CA TYR A 534 -16.70 -34.43 -35.37
C TYR A 534 -16.31 -34.51 -33.89
N GLY A 535 -17.24 -34.11 -33.02
CA GLY A 535 -17.01 -33.97 -31.59
C GLY A 535 -16.87 -32.53 -31.08
N LEU A 536 -16.56 -31.54 -31.94
CA LEU A 536 -16.60 -30.13 -31.56
C LEU A 536 -18.05 -29.67 -31.39
N GLN A 537 -18.46 -29.33 -30.16
CA GLN A 537 -19.81 -28.91 -29.81
C GLN A 537 -19.99 -27.39 -29.92
N SER A 538 -18.96 -26.61 -29.59
CA SER A 538 -18.99 -25.14 -29.67
C SER A 538 -18.81 -24.64 -31.11
N LYS A 539 -19.72 -25.00 -32.02
CA LYS A 539 -19.68 -24.52 -33.41
C LYS A 539 -21.07 -24.21 -33.93
N ILE A 540 -21.17 -23.22 -34.82
CA ILE A 540 -22.40 -22.92 -35.56
C ILE A 540 -22.04 -22.86 -37.04
N VAL A 541 -22.75 -23.65 -37.85
CA VAL A 541 -22.63 -23.64 -39.31
C VAL A 541 -23.59 -22.62 -39.91
N LEU A 542 -23.06 -21.81 -40.80
CA LEU A 542 -23.71 -20.69 -41.47
C LEU A 542 -23.72 -20.91 -42.98
N LYS A 543 -24.74 -20.39 -43.63
CA LYS A 543 -24.92 -20.36 -45.07
C LYS A 543 -24.99 -18.91 -45.53
N GLU A 544 -24.06 -18.53 -46.41
CA GLU A 544 -23.99 -17.15 -46.91
C GLU A 544 -25.24 -16.75 -47.68
N ILE A 545 -25.66 -15.50 -47.54
CA ILE A 545 -26.79 -14.90 -48.25
C ILE A 545 -26.23 -13.92 -49.28
N ILE A 546 -26.44 -14.25 -50.56
CA ILE A 546 -26.11 -13.36 -51.68
C ILE A 546 -27.40 -12.65 -52.10
N PRO A 547 -27.49 -11.32 -51.99
CA PRO A 547 -28.65 -10.57 -52.43
C PRO A 547 -28.89 -10.77 -53.94
N GLY A 548 -30.12 -11.12 -54.34
CA GLY A 548 -30.53 -11.18 -55.75
C GLY A 548 -30.40 -12.53 -56.48
N TYR A 549 -29.76 -13.55 -55.89
CA TYR A 549 -29.68 -14.89 -56.49
C TYR A 549 -30.36 -15.97 -55.64
N ASN A 550 -31.50 -16.48 -56.13
CA ASN A 550 -32.24 -17.61 -55.54
C ASN A 550 -31.76 -18.98 -56.05
N SER A 551 -30.58 -19.08 -56.67
CA SER A 551 -30.10 -20.36 -57.18
C SER A 551 -29.60 -21.27 -56.04
N ILE A 552 -30.30 -22.39 -55.87
CA ILE A 552 -30.14 -23.42 -54.84
C ILE A 552 -28.80 -24.18 -54.92
N ARG A 553 -27.95 -23.93 -55.92
CA ARG A 553 -26.73 -24.70 -56.17
C ARG A 553 -25.48 -23.87 -55.87
N ARG A 554 -24.91 -24.13 -54.69
CA ARG A 554 -23.61 -23.64 -54.14
C ARG A 554 -23.64 -22.29 -53.42
N ARG A 555 -24.45 -22.17 -52.36
CA ARG A 555 -24.18 -21.15 -51.33
C ARG A 555 -22.96 -21.60 -50.50
N GLN A 556 -21.99 -20.72 -50.32
CA GLN A 556 -20.79 -21.02 -49.55
C GLN A 556 -21.18 -21.22 -48.07
N ARG A 557 -20.77 -22.35 -47.49
CA ARG A 557 -20.98 -22.64 -46.06
C ARG A 557 -19.75 -22.17 -45.28
N SER A 558 -19.96 -21.72 -44.05
CA SER A 558 -18.88 -21.33 -43.14
C SER A 558 -19.21 -21.77 -41.72
N VAL A 559 -18.20 -21.96 -40.88
CA VAL A 559 -18.34 -22.35 -39.48
C VAL A 559 -17.80 -21.23 -38.62
N ILE A 560 -18.57 -20.82 -37.61
CA ILE A 560 -18.07 -19.97 -36.53
C ILE A 560 -17.80 -20.81 -35.29
N VAL A 561 -16.66 -20.55 -34.66
CA VAL A 561 -16.20 -21.23 -33.44
C VAL A 561 -15.70 -20.17 -32.46
N PRO A 562 -16.14 -20.18 -31.20
CA PRO A 562 -15.63 -19.24 -30.21
C PRO A 562 -14.17 -19.53 -29.91
N MET A 563 -13.43 -18.51 -29.47
CA MET A 563 -12.02 -18.60 -29.11
C MET A 563 -11.88 -18.69 -27.59
N GLY A 564 -11.05 -19.62 -27.13
CA GLY A 564 -10.88 -19.89 -25.71
C GLY A 564 -10.26 -21.26 -25.42
N THR A 565 -10.32 -21.65 -24.15
CA THR A 565 -9.71 -22.90 -23.65
C THR A 565 -10.53 -24.11 -24.08
N LEU A 566 -9.87 -25.15 -24.57
CA LEU A 566 -10.53 -26.39 -24.96
C LEU A 566 -10.77 -27.29 -23.74
N ILE A 567 -12.04 -27.65 -23.53
CA ILE A 567 -12.47 -28.66 -22.59
C ILE A 567 -12.86 -29.88 -23.41
N TYR A 568 -12.24 -31.03 -23.15
CA TYR A 568 -12.50 -32.25 -23.88
C TYR A 568 -12.92 -33.39 -22.94
N LYS A 569 -13.84 -34.22 -23.42
CA LYS A 569 -14.33 -35.41 -22.72
C LYS A 569 -14.51 -36.54 -23.73
N ARG A 570 -14.00 -37.72 -23.41
CA ARG A 570 -14.23 -38.92 -24.23
C ARG A 570 -15.73 -39.26 -24.24
N CYS A 571 -16.31 -39.37 -25.43
CA CYS A 571 -17.70 -39.75 -25.66
C CYS A 571 -17.74 -40.92 -26.65
N GLY A 572 -17.73 -42.15 -26.14
CA GLY A 572 -17.64 -43.36 -26.96
C GLY A 572 -16.31 -43.44 -27.74
N ILE A 573 -16.43 -43.53 -29.07
CA ILE A 573 -15.29 -43.56 -30.01
C ILE A 573 -14.80 -42.16 -30.43
N HIS A 574 -15.51 -41.09 -30.04
CA HIS A 574 -15.16 -39.71 -30.36
C HIS A 574 -14.73 -38.92 -29.11
N ILE A 575 -14.09 -37.77 -29.33
CA ILE A 575 -13.77 -36.80 -28.27
C ILE A 575 -14.76 -35.65 -28.40
N ALA A 576 -15.61 -35.45 -27.40
CA ALA A 576 -16.45 -34.26 -27.31
C ALA A 576 -15.59 -33.09 -26.84
N THR A 577 -15.55 -32.02 -27.63
CA THR A 577 -14.71 -30.84 -27.40
C THR A 577 -15.59 -29.61 -27.31
N LEU A 578 -15.40 -28.82 -26.26
CA LEU A 578 -16.10 -27.59 -25.96
C LEU A 578 -15.06 -26.47 -25.84
N VAL A 579 -15.37 -25.28 -26.36
CA VAL A 579 -14.50 -24.12 -26.21
C VAL A 579 -15.11 -23.22 -25.14
N GLU A 580 -14.40 -23.06 -24.03
CA GLU A 580 -14.78 -22.11 -22.99
C GLU A 580 -14.25 -20.72 -23.36
N SER A 581 -15.14 -19.88 -23.90
CA SER A 581 -14.79 -18.50 -24.25
C SER A 581 -14.98 -17.56 -23.07
N THR A 582 -13.89 -16.93 -22.65
CA THR A 582 -13.89 -15.86 -21.64
C THR A 582 -13.88 -14.47 -22.27
N SER A 583 -13.31 -14.32 -23.48
CA SER A 583 -13.00 -13.04 -24.12
C SER A 583 -13.95 -12.60 -25.24
N GLY A 584 -14.92 -13.42 -25.65
CA GLY A 584 -15.93 -13.03 -26.65
C GLY A 584 -15.43 -12.96 -28.10
N PHE A 585 -14.23 -13.49 -28.38
CA PHE A 585 -13.74 -13.59 -29.76
C PHE A 585 -14.22 -14.87 -30.43
N TYR A 586 -14.44 -14.83 -31.75
CA TYR A 586 -14.76 -16.01 -32.56
C TYR A 586 -13.91 -16.03 -33.84
N GLY A 587 -13.66 -17.23 -34.36
CA GLY A 587 -13.08 -17.45 -35.68
C GLY A 587 -14.15 -17.87 -36.67
N ARG A 588 -14.05 -17.38 -37.91
CA ARG A 588 -14.91 -17.79 -39.02
C ARG A 588 -14.08 -18.55 -40.05
N TYR A 589 -14.50 -19.76 -40.38
CA TYR A 589 -13.81 -20.67 -41.30
C TYR A 589 -14.72 -21.02 -42.47
N MET A 590 -14.27 -20.83 -43.70
CA MET A 590 -15.04 -21.12 -44.92
C MET A 590 -14.90 -22.60 -45.29
N ILE A 591 -16.01 -23.26 -45.61
CA ILE A 591 -16.00 -24.67 -46.02
C ILE A 591 -15.74 -24.76 -47.53
N ASN A 592 -14.53 -25.16 -47.90
CA ASN A 592 -14.14 -25.37 -49.29
C ASN A 592 -14.42 -26.82 -49.70
N LYS A 593 -15.66 -27.07 -50.15
CA LYS A 593 -16.09 -28.41 -50.58
C LYS A 593 -15.22 -29.02 -51.70
N PRO A 594 -14.82 -28.27 -52.75
CA PRO A 594 -13.96 -28.82 -53.81
C PRO A 594 -12.59 -29.30 -53.33
N LEU A 595 -11.95 -28.55 -52.43
CA LEU A 595 -10.63 -28.90 -51.87
C LEU A 595 -10.74 -29.76 -50.60
N GLY A 596 -11.97 -30.04 -50.15
CA GLY A 596 -12.25 -30.80 -48.94
C GLY A 596 -11.75 -30.14 -47.66
N ARG A 597 -11.46 -28.83 -47.61
CA ARG A 597 -10.76 -28.16 -46.49
C ARG A 597 -11.50 -26.96 -45.90
N LEU A 598 -11.03 -26.50 -44.74
CA LEU A 598 -11.49 -25.25 -44.11
C LEU A 598 -10.50 -24.12 -44.41
N ASP A 599 -10.97 -23.06 -45.05
CA ASP A 599 -10.16 -21.88 -45.38
C ASP A 599 -10.41 -20.76 -44.34
N CYS A 600 -9.35 -20.16 -43.81
CA CYS A 600 -9.44 -18.95 -42.97
C CYS A 600 -9.12 -17.71 -43.84
N PRO A 601 -9.94 -16.64 -43.81
CA PRO A 601 -9.63 -15.41 -44.53
C PRO A 601 -8.31 -14.80 -44.04
N ALA A 602 -7.51 -14.27 -44.97
CA ALA A 602 -6.20 -13.71 -44.67
C ALA A 602 -6.29 -12.37 -43.90
N GLU A 603 -7.40 -11.64 -43.99
CA GLU A 603 -7.53 -10.25 -43.50
C GLU A 603 -7.52 -10.03 -41.97
N VAL A 604 -7.25 -11.05 -41.15
CA VAL A 604 -7.03 -10.88 -39.69
C VAL A 604 -5.53 -11.01 -39.36
N PHE A 605 -4.67 -10.28 -40.09
CA PHE A 605 -3.20 -10.39 -40.02
C PHE A 605 -2.53 -9.76 -38.79
N LEU A 606 -3.29 -9.26 -37.81
CA LEU A 606 -2.70 -8.69 -36.59
C LEU A 606 -2.73 -9.63 -35.38
N ASN A 607 -3.42 -10.77 -35.45
CA ASN A 607 -3.52 -11.73 -34.34
C ASN A 607 -3.23 -13.17 -34.82
N THR A 608 -2.15 -13.79 -34.33
CA THR A 608 -1.73 -15.18 -34.61
C THR A 608 -2.70 -16.25 -34.05
N THR A 609 -3.76 -15.85 -33.36
CA THR A 609 -4.65 -16.70 -32.56
C THR A 609 -5.62 -17.60 -33.33
N PRO A 610 -6.26 -17.20 -34.46
CA PRO A 610 -7.20 -18.08 -35.18
C PRO A 610 -6.52 -19.30 -35.82
N TRP A 611 -5.27 -19.14 -36.27
CA TRP A 611 -4.46 -20.22 -36.85
C TRP A 611 -3.95 -21.20 -35.80
N LEU A 612 -3.57 -20.71 -34.61
CA LEU A 612 -3.18 -21.56 -33.48
C LEU A 612 -4.36 -22.42 -32.99
N GLN A 613 -5.56 -21.82 -32.85
CA GLN A 613 -6.75 -22.58 -32.46
C GLN A 613 -7.14 -23.61 -33.53
N LEU A 614 -7.02 -23.24 -34.81
CA LEU A 614 -7.23 -24.16 -35.94
C LEU A 614 -6.31 -25.39 -35.84
N GLY A 615 -5.01 -25.18 -35.64
CA GLY A 615 -4.04 -26.26 -35.49
C GLY A 615 -4.27 -27.15 -34.27
N ILE A 616 -4.71 -26.58 -33.13
CA ILE A 616 -5.04 -27.36 -31.93
C ILE A 616 -6.33 -28.18 -32.14
N LEU A 617 -7.33 -27.61 -32.83
CA LEU A 617 -8.57 -28.33 -33.15
C LEU A 617 -8.32 -29.48 -34.13
N GLU A 618 -7.45 -29.28 -35.13
CA GLU A 618 -7.05 -30.33 -36.08
C GLU A 618 -6.27 -31.46 -35.43
N ALA A 619 -5.35 -31.16 -34.50
CA ALA A 619 -4.58 -32.17 -33.74
C ALA A 619 -5.46 -33.10 -32.89
N ASN A 620 -6.71 -32.70 -32.59
CA ASN A 620 -7.67 -33.47 -31.79
C ASN A 620 -8.81 -34.10 -32.62
N SER A 621 -8.81 -33.93 -33.95
CA SER A 621 -9.79 -34.53 -34.85
C SER A 621 -9.30 -35.90 -35.36
N PRO A 622 -10.13 -36.97 -35.30
CA PRO A 622 -9.75 -38.30 -35.80
C PRO A 622 -9.69 -38.40 -37.34
N PHE A 623 -10.21 -37.40 -38.07
CA PHE A 623 -10.12 -37.32 -39.53
C PHE A 623 -9.26 -36.11 -39.92
N LEU A 624 -8.08 -36.37 -40.48
CA LEU A 624 -7.15 -35.37 -41.03
C LEU A 624 -7.53 -35.06 -42.47
N ILE A 625 -7.92 -33.82 -42.74
CA ILE A 625 -7.96 -33.26 -44.08
C ILE A 625 -6.60 -32.60 -44.31
N ALA A 626 -5.92 -32.91 -45.42
CA ALA A 626 -4.61 -32.37 -45.71
C ALA A 626 -4.64 -30.84 -45.92
N THR A 627 -3.97 -30.09 -45.05
CA THR A 627 -3.66 -28.67 -45.26
C THR A 627 -2.18 -28.54 -45.65
N THR A 628 -1.89 -28.29 -46.93
CA THR A 628 -0.56 -27.84 -47.36
C THR A 628 -0.45 -26.33 -47.16
N SER A 629 0.40 -25.89 -46.24
CA SER A 629 0.73 -24.49 -46.04
C SER A 629 1.65 -24.01 -47.18
N ILE A 630 1.13 -23.23 -48.12
CA ILE A 630 1.97 -22.37 -48.98
C ILE A 630 1.95 -20.99 -48.35
N LEU A 631 3.00 -20.67 -47.58
CA LEU A 631 3.32 -19.31 -47.14
C LEU A 631 4.63 -18.92 -47.80
N GLN A 632 4.53 -18.20 -48.92
CA GLN A 632 5.64 -17.41 -49.44
C GLN A 632 5.82 -16.18 -48.54
N SER A 633 7.06 -16.03 -48.05
CA SER A 633 7.64 -14.88 -47.34
C SER A 633 7.22 -14.63 -45.87
N THR A 634 8.27 -14.63 -45.02
CA THR A 634 8.40 -14.00 -43.69
C THR A 634 7.52 -14.48 -42.54
N MET A 635 7.97 -15.55 -41.84
CA MET A 635 7.98 -15.73 -40.36
C MET A 635 8.25 -17.22 -40.02
N PRO A 636 9.45 -17.61 -39.52
CA PRO A 636 9.73 -18.99 -39.14
C PRO A 636 9.52 -19.20 -37.64
N ARG A 637 8.36 -19.72 -37.17
CA ARG A 637 8.23 -20.23 -35.78
C ARG A 637 7.00 -21.10 -35.40
N VAL A 638 6.42 -21.91 -36.30
CA VAL A 638 5.30 -22.84 -35.94
C VAL A 638 5.54 -24.29 -36.42
N TYR A 639 6.74 -24.85 -36.23
CA TYR A 639 7.06 -26.23 -36.65
C TYR A 639 7.59 -27.12 -35.51
N ILE A 640 6.90 -27.20 -34.37
CA ILE A 640 7.24 -28.17 -33.29
C ILE A 640 6.02 -28.96 -32.78
N LEU A 641 5.09 -29.37 -33.65
CA LEU A 641 4.06 -30.36 -33.28
C LEU A 641 3.73 -31.39 -34.37
N LEU A 642 4.66 -31.63 -35.31
CA LEU A 642 4.55 -32.73 -36.27
C LEU A 642 5.88 -33.47 -36.39
N SER A 643 6.01 -34.57 -35.64
CA SER A 643 6.55 -35.87 -36.09
C SER A 643 7.22 -36.63 -34.95
N SER A 644 6.64 -37.77 -34.58
CA SER A 644 7.43 -38.93 -34.19
C SER A 644 7.58 -39.81 -35.43
N ARG A 645 8.80 -39.80 -35.99
CA ARG A 645 9.32 -40.56 -37.16
C ARG A 645 9.16 -39.88 -38.53
N CYS A 646 10.24 -39.29 -39.04
CA CYS A 646 11.09 -39.89 -40.08
C CYS A 646 12.37 -39.06 -40.29
N SER A 647 13.40 -39.77 -40.72
CA SER A 647 14.83 -39.46 -40.72
C SER A 647 15.32 -38.33 -41.65
N HIS A 648 16.52 -37.83 -41.33
CA HIS A 648 17.62 -37.37 -42.21
C HIS A 648 17.83 -35.86 -42.54
N TRP A 649 19.01 -35.37 -42.10
CA TRP A 649 19.91 -34.31 -42.65
C TRP A 649 19.51 -32.83 -42.42
N SER A 650 20.38 -31.82 -42.28
CA SER A 650 21.84 -31.65 -42.04
C SER A 650 22.07 -30.16 -41.66
N TYR A 651 23.11 -29.86 -40.89
CA TYR A 651 23.46 -28.53 -40.33
C TYR A 651 23.84 -27.46 -41.38
N GLY A 652 23.60 -26.19 -41.03
CA GLY A 652 24.14 -25.00 -41.72
C GLY A 652 24.00 -23.72 -40.88
N ASP A 653 25.16 -23.17 -40.52
CA ASP A 653 25.55 -21.91 -39.85
C ASP A 653 24.56 -20.78 -39.49
N GLY A 654 24.87 -20.14 -38.34
CA GLY A 654 25.07 -18.69 -38.27
C GLY A 654 24.06 -17.85 -37.47
N GLY A 655 24.55 -17.19 -36.40
CA GLY A 655 24.04 -15.88 -35.98
C GLY A 655 23.29 -15.80 -34.64
N SER A 656 23.98 -15.33 -33.61
CA SER A 656 23.43 -14.79 -32.36
C SER A 656 22.66 -13.49 -32.62
N LEU A 657 21.50 -13.29 -31.97
CA LEU A 657 20.98 -11.96 -31.62
C LEU A 657 20.00 -12.08 -30.43
N ALA A 658 20.32 -11.33 -29.37
CA ALA A 658 19.65 -11.28 -28.08
C ALA A 658 18.24 -10.68 -28.17
N LEU A 659 17.33 -11.07 -27.26
CA LEU A 659 16.19 -10.25 -26.86
C LEU A 659 15.76 -10.55 -25.42
N SER A 660 15.87 -9.50 -24.62
CA SER A 660 15.43 -9.31 -23.25
C SER A 660 13.92 -9.07 -23.17
N GLY A 661 13.34 -9.39 -22.00
CA GLY A 661 12.02 -8.91 -21.58
C GLY A 661 10.86 -9.88 -21.80
N TRP A 662 9.90 -9.86 -20.87
CA TRP A 662 8.64 -10.63 -20.81
C TRP A 662 8.71 -12.00 -20.11
N GLY A 663 8.92 -11.93 -18.80
CA GLY A 663 8.42 -12.93 -17.88
C GLY A 663 6.98 -12.63 -17.45
N VAL A 664 6.28 -13.71 -17.06
CA VAL A 664 4.96 -13.79 -16.40
C VAL A 664 3.75 -13.82 -17.33
N ILE A 665 3.24 -15.04 -17.58
CA ILE A 665 1.86 -15.52 -17.36
C ILE A 665 1.81 -16.97 -17.88
N SER A 666 1.92 -17.96 -16.99
CA SER A 666 1.37 -19.32 -17.17
C SER A 666 1.75 -20.18 -15.96
N ALA A 667 0.78 -20.41 -15.07
CA ALA A 667 0.67 -21.62 -14.25
C ALA A 667 -0.56 -21.50 -13.34
N MET A 668 -1.76 -21.68 -13.90
CA MET A 668 -2.91 -22.10 -13.12
C MET A 668 -3.62 -23.27 -13.81
N ASP A 669 -3.81 -24.27 -12.96
CA ASP A 669 -4.85 -25.30 -12.98
C ASP A 669 -4.73 -26.52 -13.91
N THR A 670 -4.45 -27.66 -13.27
CA THR A 670 -5.22 -28.89 -13.53
C THR A 670 -5.36 -29.69 -12.24
N SER A 671 -6.60 -29.70 -11.74
CA SER A 671 -7.41 -30.89 -11.44
C SER A 671 -7.63 -31.28 -9.98
N ARG A 672 -8.86 -31.00 -9.52
CA ARG A 672 -9.66 -31.95 -8.72
C ARG A 672 -10.89 -32.37 -9.53
N ARG A 673 -10.98 -33.67 -9.81
CA ARG A 673 -12.24 -34.36 -10.09
C ARG A 673 -12.98 -34.57 -8.77
N ILE A 674 -14.25 -34.21 -8.71
CA ILE A 674 -15.19 -34.68 -7.69
C ILE A 674 -16.30 -35.42 -8.43
N ALA A 675 -16.44 -36.70 -8.09
CA ALA A 675 -17.58 -37.52 -8.44
C ALA A 675 -18.74 -37.18 -7.47
N HIS A 676 -19.94 -37.00 -8.01
CA HIS A 676 -21.18 -36.95 -7.23
C HIS A 676 -21.63 -38.37 -6.85
N PRO A 677 -22.12 -38.60 -5.62
CA PRO A 677 -22.91 -39.77 -5.27
C PRO A 677 -24.40 -39.41 -5.14
N ASN A 678 -25.26 -40.32 -5.58
CA ASN A 678 -26.65 -40.43 -5.16
C ASN A 678 -26.94 -41.92 -4.95
N ALA A 679 -27.21 -42.32 -3.70
CA ALA A 679 -28.11 -43.43 -3.33
C ALA A 679 -28.12 -43.57 -1.80
N GLY A 680 -29.33 -43.62 -1.23
CA GLY A 680 -29.62 -43.75 0.19
C GLY A 680 -29.47 -45.17 0.76
N PRO A 681 -29.97 -45.41 1.98
CA PRO A 681 -29.24 -46.18 3.00
C PRO A 681 -29.85 -47.55 3.32
N THR A 682 -29.00 -48.53 3.62
CA THR A 682 -29.20 -49.75 4.42
C THR A 682 -27.78 -50.29 4.64
N GLY A 683 -27.31 -50.86 5.74
CA GLY A 683 -27.89 -51.52 6.89
C GLY A 683 -26.89 -52.62 7.26
N LEU A 684 -26.42 -52.61 8.53
CA LEU A 684 -25.93 -53.77 9.30
C LEU A 684 -24.56 -54.43 9.01
N SER A 685 -23.81 -54.46 10.13
CA SER A 685 -23.14 -55.62 10.77
C SER A 685 -21.83 -56.22 10.22
N TYR A 686 -20.79 -56.03 11.04
CA TYR A 686 -19.94 -57.04 11.69
C TYR A 686 -19.22 -58.16 10.90
N SER A 687 -17.94 -58.27 11.28
CA SER A 687 -17.19 -59.48 11.66
C SER A 687 -16.25 -60.14 10.65
N SER A 688 -15.10 -60.47 11.20
CA SER A 688 -13.92 -61.09 10.63
C SER A 688 -14.00 -62.63 10.62
N GLN A 689 -13.20 -63.25 9.73
CA GLN A 689 -12.51 -64.58 9.80
C GLN A 689 -12.64 -65.31 8.45
N ARG A 690 -11.56 -65.45 7.65
CA ARG A 690 -10.52 -66.51 7.61
C ARG A 690 -11.02 -67.93 7.27
N ILE A 691 -10.37 -68.54 6.25
CA ILE A 691 -9.92 -69.96 6.05
C ILE A 691 -9.97 -70.27 4.51
N LEU A 692 -8.83 -70.26 3.79
CA LEU A 692 -7.96 -71.38 3.33
C LEU A 692 -8.70 -72.39 2.41
N SER A 693 -8.49 -72.48 1.08
CA SER A 693 -7.35 -72.96 0.24
C SER A 693 -7.88 -74.12 -0.67
N PRO A 694 -7.12 -74.77 -1.59
CA PRO A 694 -6.48 -74.25 -2.82
C PRO A 694 -6.77 -75.14 -4.07
N ARG A 695 -6.54 -74.66 -5.30
CA ARG A 695 -6.24 -75.55 -6.46
C ARG A 695 -5.44 -74.86 -7.58
N SER A 696 -4.26 -75.44 -7.85
CA SER A 696 -3.46 -75.51 -9.09
C SER A 696 -3.14 -74.19 -9.84
N GLN A 697 -1.97 -73.60 -9.62
CA GLN A 697 -0.67 -73.85 -10.29
C GLN A 697 -0.59 -73.35 -11.75
N GLY A 698 0.21 -72.29 -11.92
CA GLY A 698 0.84 -71.92 -13.20
C GLY A 698 1.00 -70.41 -13.40
N HIS A 699 2.21 -69.89 -13.17
CA HIS A 699 2.71 -68.54 -13.53
C HIS A 699 2.41 -67.38 -12.55
N ALA A 700 3.23 -67.24 -11.51
CA ALA A 700 3.61 -65.94 -10.93
C ALA A 700 4.71 -66.11 -9.84
N LYS A 701 5.95 -66.38 -10.26
CA LYS A 701 7.12 -65.97 -9.46
C LYS A 701 7.47 -64.56 -9.95
N ASP A 702 6.91 -63.52 -9.33
CA ASP A 702 7.41 -62.12 -9.33
C ASP A 702 6.45 -61.07 -8.74
N LEU A 703 5.65 -61.40 -7.72
CA LEU A 703 4.72 -60.41 -7.13
C LEU A 703 4.62 -60.52 -5.60
N LEU A 704 5.75 -60.53 -4.90
CA LEU A 704 5.81 -60.30 -3.45
C LEU A 704 7.08 -59.54 -3.05
N VAL A 705 7.19 -58.28 -3.48
CA VAL A 705 7.81 -57.19 -2.69
C VAL A 705 7.06 -55.91 -3.04
N SER A 706 6.05 -55.53 -2.26
CA SER A 706 5.45 -54.20 -2.36
C SER A 706 6.51 -53.17 -1.96
N ARG A 707 7.16 -52.54 -2.95
CA ARG A 707 8.12 -51.44 -2.71
C ARG A 707 7.38 -50.29 -2.05
N ALA A 708 7.62 -50.06 -0.76
CA ALA A 708 7.21 -48.85 -0.07
C ALA A 708 8.03 -47.68 -0.66
N LEU A 709 7.40 -46.88 -1.53
CA LEU A 709 8.04 -45.75 -2.20
C LEU A 709 7.68 -44.43 -1.47
N PRO A 710 8.58 -43.43 -1.43
CA PRO A 710 8.29 -42.11 -0.89
C PRO A 710 7.15 -41.42 -1.66
N ILE A 711 6.41 -40.53 -1.00
CA ILE A 711 5.29 -39.78 -1.59
C ILE A 711 5.81 -38.82 -2.67
N ASN A 712 5.09 -38.70 -3.78
CA ASN A 712 5.43 -37.79 -4.89
C ASN A 712 5.63 -36.34 -4.41
N CYS A 713 6.72 -35.69 -4.81
CA CYS A 713 7.06 -34.31 -4.44
C CYS A 713 5.93 -33.32 -4.70
N LYS A 714 5.15 -33.48 -5.79
CA LYS A 714 4.00 -32.62 -6.09
C LYS A 714 2.89 -32.70 -5.04
N VAL A 715 2.72 -33.87 -4.41
CA VAL A 715 1.73 -34.07 -3.34
C VAL A 715 2.24 -33.45 -2.04
N LEU A 716 3.53 -33.60 -1.75
CA LEU A 716 4.19 -32.94 -0.61
C LEU A 716 4.14 -31.41 -0.74
N ASP A 717 4.33 -30.86 -1.95
CA ASP A 717 4.21 -29.43 -2.24
C ASP A 717 2.76 -28.94 -2.10
N CYS A 718 1.78 -29.75 -2.51
CA CYS A 718 0.36 -29.43 -2.30
C CYS A 718 -0.01 -29.42 -0.81
N LEU A 719 0.50 -30.37 -0.01
CA LEU A 719 0.29 -30.40 1.44
C LEU A 719 0.94 -29.18 2.10
N ARG A 720 2.16 -28.82 1.66
CA ARG A 720 2.89 -27.61 2.11
C ARG A 720 2.09 -26.34 1.82
N ALA A 721 1.52 -26.20 0.62
CA ALA A 721 0.82 -24.99 0.19
C ALA A 721 -0.64 -24.84 0.69
N ARG A 722 -1.34 -25.96 0.98
CA ARG A 722 -2.79 -25.93 1.25
C ARG A 722 -3.18 -26.07 2.73
N LEU A 723 -2.39 -26.76 3.54
CA LEU A 723 -2.78 -27.12 4.92
C LEU A 723 -1.97 -26.41 6.02
N SER A 724 -0.80 -25.84 5.69
CA SER A 724 0.07 -25.17 6.66
C SER A 724 0.57 -23.84 6.12
N ALA A 725 -0.20 -22.76 6.31
CA ALA A 725 0.22 -21.41 5.93
C ALA A 725 1.49 -20.99 6.69
N PRO A 726 2.56 -20.51 6.01
CA PRO A 726 3.75 -20.02 6.69
C PRO A 726 3.49 -18.70 7.40
N TRP A 727 4.14 -18.52 8.55
CA TRP A 727 4.15 -17.25 9.29
C TRP A 727 5.26 -16.38 8.71
N LYS A 728 4.90 -15.27 8.04
CA LYS A 728 5.90 -14.30 7.54
C LYS A 728 6.06 -13.16 8.54
N PHE A 729 7.26 -13.04 9.10
CA PHE A 729 7.64 -11.89 9.93
C PHE A 729 8.07 -10.73 9.03
N PHE A 730 7.33 -9.63 9.06
CA PHE A 730 7.79 -8.37 8.47
C PHE A 730 8.52 -7.57 9.53
N THR A 731 9.81 -7.36 9.33
CA THR A 731 10.69 -6.57 10.20
C THR A 731 10.32 -5.09 10.26
N LYS A 732 9.51 -4.56 9.33
CA LYS A 732 9.19 -3.13 9.24
C LYS A 732 8.04 -2.63 10.14
N LEU A 733 7.18 -3.47 10.71
CA LEU A 733 6.00 -2.98 11.47
C LEU A 733 5.54 -3.83 12.68
N ILE A 734 6.27 -4.86 13.12
CA ILE A 734 5.78 -5.83 14.15
C ILE A 734 4.35 -6.32 13.79
N LEU A 735 4.11 -6.56 12.51
CA LEU A 735 2.85 -7.11 12.02
C LEU A 735 3.15 -8.52 11.52
N ILE A 736 2.71 -9.50 12.30
CA ILE A 736 2.72 -10.89 11.89
C ILE A 736 1.55 -11.06 10.92
N ARG A 737 1.85 -11.27 9.63
CA ARG A 737 0.83 -11.58 8.63
C ARG A 737 0.85 -13.09 8.37
N LEU A 738 -0.25 -13.75 8.69
CA LEU A 738 -0.48 -15.12 8.24
C LEU A 738 -0.70 -15.08 6.73
N ASP A 739 0.16 -15.70 5.94
CA ASP A 739 0.04 -15.74 4.48
C ASP A 739 -1.02 -16.79 4.09
N ARG A 740 -2.28 -16.50 4.41
CA ARG A 740 -3.41 -17.38 4.12
C ARG A 740 -3.72 -17.33 2.63
N ASN A 741 -3.89 -18.50 2.04
CA ASN A 741 -4.45 -18.58 0.70
C ASN A 741 -5.90 -18.07 0.74
N PRO A 742 -6.26 -16.96 0.06
CA PRO A 742 -7.61 -16.40 0.09
C PRO A 742 -8.66 -17.33 -0.52
N ALA A 743 -8.25 -18.32 -1.33
CA ALA A 743 -9.15 -19.30 -1.95
C ALA A 743 -9.53 -20.48 -1.02
N LEU A 744 -8.98 -20.55 0.20
CA LEU A 744 -9.22 -21.65 1.15
C LEU A 744 -9.78 -21.13 2.47
N THR A 745 -10.74 -21.84 3.07
CA THR A 745 -11.35 -21.42 4.34
C THR A 745 -10.35 -21.52 5.50
N SER A 746 -10.60 -20.73 6.55
CA SER A 746 -9.78 -20.73 7.76
C SER A 746 -9.71 -22.12 8.43
N ASN A 747 -10.74 -22.96 8.26
CA ASN A 747 -10.79 -24.31 8.82
C ASN A 747 -9.96 -25.33 8.02
N ILE A 748 -9.81 -25.14 6.69
CA ILE A 748 -8.93 -25.99 5.86
C ILE A 748 -7.45 -25.67 6.17
N GLN A 749 -7.15 -24.40 6.44
CA GLN A 749 -5.82 -23.92 6.83
C GLN A 749 -5.67 -23.87 8.36
N HIS A 750 -6.05 -24.95 9.06
CA HIS A 750 -5.97 -25.02 10.52
C HIS A 750 -4.53 -25.24 11.00
N ASP A 751 -4.07 -24.46 11.99
CA ASP A 751 -2.71 -24.54 12.54
C ASP A 751 -2.37 -25.94 13.09
N GLY A 752 -3.37 -26.69 13.56
CA GLY A 752 -3.23 -28.06 14.06
C GLY A 752 -2.83 -29.11 12.99
N PHE A 753 -3.05 -28.85 11.69
CA PHE A 753 -2.64 -29.79 10.63
C PHE A 753 -1.13 -29.83 10.42
N ARG A 754 -0.40 -28.82 10.91
CA ARG A 754 1.06 -28.75 10.75
C ARG A 754 1.79 -29.94 11.38
N ALA A 755 1.33 -30.43 12.53
CA ALA A 755 1.91 -31.59 13.20
C ALA A 755 1.74 -32.88 12.35
N ALA A 756 0.55 -33.08 11.77
CA ALA A 756 0.27 -34.19 10.87
C ALA A 756 1.12 -34.11 9.58
N VAL A 757 1.24 -32.92 8.99
CA VAL A 757 2.10 -32.70 7.82
C VAL A 757 3.58 -32.97 8.16
N LYS A 758 4.07 -32.55 9.33
CA LYS A 758 5.42 -32.85 9.80
C LYS A 758 5.66 -34.35 9.94
N SER A 759 4.70 -35.10 10.47
CA SER A 759 4.76 -36.57 10.57
C SER A 759 4.79 -37.24 9.18
N ILE A 760 3.98 -36.77 8.24
CA ILE A 760 3.96 -37.27 6.85
C ILE A 760 5.31 -37.02 6.17
N PHE A 761 5.88 -35.82 6.30
CA PHE A 761 7.20 -35.50 5.75
C PHE A 761 8.31 -36.35 6.38
N SER A 762 8.28 -36.51 7.71
CA SER A 762 9.23 -37.37 8.43
C SER A 762 9.17 -38.82 7.93
N LYS A 763 7.96 -39.37 7.79
CA LYS A 763 7.79 -40.74 7.28
C LYS A 763 8.20 -40.88 5.81
N SER A 764 7.90 -39.90 4.97
CA SER A 764 8.31 -39.90 3.57
C SER A 764 9.84 -39.82 3.42
N ASN A 765 10.51 -39.05 4.28
CA ASN A 765 11.98 -38.98 4.31
C ASN A 765 12.62 -40.27 4.86
N GLN A 766 11.97 -40.98 5.79
CA GLN A 766 12.41 -42.33 6.18
C GLN A 766 12.27 -43.34 5.03
N LEU A 767 11.23 -43.20 4.21
CA LEU A 767 10.97 -44.09 3.06
C LEU A 767 11.86 -43.77 1.85
N SER A 768 12.37 -42.54 1.72
CA SER A 768 13.28 -42.16 0.63
C SER A 768 14.63 -42.87 0.73
N THR A 769 15.04 -43.32 1.92
CA THR A 769 16.24 -44.15 2.12
C THR A 769 16.16 -45.50 1.38
N PHE A 770 14.95 -45.97 1.06
CA PHE A 770 14.73 -47.23 0.33
C PHE A 770 14.46 -47.01 -1.18
N ALA A 771 14.54 -45.78 -1.68
CA ALA A 771 14.31 -45.46 -3.09
C ALA A 771 15.59 -45.62 -3.93
N SER A 772 15.50 -46.31 -5.08
CA SER A 772 16.65 -46.60 -5.98
C SER A 772 17.23 -45.37 -6.68
N ARG A 773 16.59 -44.20 -6.57
CA ARG A 773 16.99 -42.92 -7.20
C ARG A 773 17.20 -41.90 -6.07
N LYS A 774 18.34 -41.19 -6.09
CA LYS A 774 18.65 -40.10 -5.14
C LYS A 774 17.57 -39.02 -5.25
N LEU A 775 16.58 -39.06 -4.36
CA LEU A 775 15.54 -38.04 -4.24
C LEU A 775 16.00 -37.06 -3.16
N GLU A 776 16.04 -35.76 -3.48
CA GLU A 776 16.41 -34.75 -2.48
C GLU A 776 15.40 -34.73 -1.34
N PRO A 777 15.86 -34.63 -0.07
CA PRO A 777 14.97 -34.58 1.08
C PRO A 777 14.09 -33.32 0.99
N CYS A 778 12.78 -33.52 0.99
CA CYS A 778 11.82 -32.42 1.00
C CYS A 778 11.78 -31.83 2.42
N ALA A 779 12.25 -30.59 2.59
CA ALA A 779 12.17 -29.88 3.87
C ALA A 779 10.82 -29.15 4.01
N LEU A 780 10.28 -29.10 5.22
CA LEU A 780 9.18 -28.20 5.56
C LEU A 780 9.81 -26.89 6.07
N GLU A 781 9.39 -25.74 5.55
CA GLU A 781 9.82 -24.41 6.03
C GLU A 781 9.70 -24.32 7.57
N PRO A 782 10.62 -23.61 8.28
CA PRO A 782 10.55 -23.43 9.71
C PRO A 782 9.17 -22.91 10.11
N GLY A 783 8.53 -23.58 11.08
CA GLY A 783 7.33 -23.02 11.67
C GLY A 783 7.77 -21.81 12.45
N GLY A 784 6.99 -20.73 12.46
CA GLY A 784 7.18 -19.70 13.49
C GLY A 784 7.23 -20.36 14.87
N HIS A 785 7.72 -19.65 15.89
CA HIS A 785 7.94 -20.23 17.21
C HIS A 785 6.79 -21.13 17.70
N ASP A 786 7.10 -22.36 18.11
CA ASP A 786 6.11 -23.39 18.48
C ASP A 786 5.13 -22.90 19.57
N HIS A 787 5.58 -22.03 20.48
CA HIS A 787 4.72 -21.43 21.50
C HIS A 787 3.62 -20.53 20.91
N LEU A 788 3.88 -19.82 19.79
CA LEU A 788 2.90 -18.97 19.12
C LEU A 788 1.86 -19.80 18.36
N THR A 789 2.29 -20.88 17.71
CA THR A 789 1.38 -21.84 17.05
C THR A 789 0.50 -22.53 18.08
N THR A 790 1.07 -22.95 19.21
CA THR A 790 0.32 -23.54 20.34
C THR A 790 -0.65 -22.52 20.94
N ARG A 791 -0.24 -21.27 21.13
CA ARG A 791 -1.13 -20.19 21.61
C ARG A 791 -2.25 -19.87 20.61
N SER A 792 -1.97 -19.89 19.31
CA SER A 792 -2.97 -19.73 18.24
C SER A 792 -3.99 -20.87 18.29
N HIS A 793 -3.51 -22.12 18.41
CA HIS A 793 -4.33 -23.32 18.55
C HIS A 793 -5.25 -23.23 19.77
N LEU A 794 -4.70 -22.99 20.96
CA LEU A 794 -5.44 -22.90 22.22
C LEU A 794 -6.51 -21.78 22.21
N ARG A 795 -6.17 -20.61 21.65
CA ARG A 795 -7.13 -19.50 21.49
C ARG A 795 -8.26 -19.85 20.51
N ARG A 796 -7.97 -20.64 19.49
CA ARG A 796 -8.96 -21.03 18.48
C ARG A 796 -9.87 -22.15 18.96
N GLU A 797 -9.35 -23.09 19.76
CA GLU A 797 -10.13 -24.11 20.46
C GLU A 797 -11.18 -23.51 21.40
N THR A 798 -10.94 -22.30 21.93
CA THR A 798 -11.94 -21.59 22.74
C THR A 798 -13.22 -21.26 21.96
N TYR A 799 -13.14 -21.17 20.62
CA TYR A 799 -14.25 -20.81 19.73
C TYR A 799 -14.71 -21.96 18.81
N GLN A 800 -14.16 -23.17 18.97
CA GLN A 800 -14.49 -24.33 18.14
C GLN A 800 -15.08 -25.46 18.99
N ARG A 801 -16.06 -26.20 18.46
CA ARG A 801 -16.58 -27.39 19.13
C ARG A 801 -15.48 -28.45 19.20
N SER A 802 -15.24 -28.98 20.39
CA SER A 802 -14.29 -30.08 20.59
C SER A 802 -14.73 -31.27 19.72
N ASN A 803 -13.89 -31.62 18.75
CA ASN A 803 -14.04 -32.88 18.02
C ASN A 803 -13.47 -33.98 18.94
N PHE A 804 -14.21 -35.07 19.11
CA PHE A 804 -13.96 -36.14 20.09
C PHE A 804 -12.63 -36.92 19.96
N ASP A 805 -11.73 -36.56 19.04
CA ASP A 805 -10.53 -37.35 18.70
C ASP A 805 -9.18 -36.61 18.87
N SER A 806 -9.15 -35.40 19.42
CA SER A 806 -7.88 -34.69 19.70
C SER A 806 -7.59 -34.66 21.20
N THR A 807 -6.56 -35.40 21.62
CA THR A 807 -5.95 -35.26 22.95
C THR A 807 -5.59 -33.78 23.16
N PRO A 808 -6.06 -33.13 24.24
CA PRO A 808 -5.74 -31.73 24.49
C PRO A 808 -4.21 -31.57 24.63
N PRO A 809 -3.58 -30.61 23.92
CA PRO A 809 -2.18 -30.34 24.11
C PRO A 809 -1.94 -29.94 25.57
N GLN A 810 -0.88 -30.47 26.19
CA GLN A 810 -0.45 -30.03 27.51
C GLN A 810 -0.34 -28.51 27.51
N VAL A 811 -0.94 -27.86 28.51
CA VAL A 811 -0.85 -26.41 28.70
C VAL A 811 0.60 -26.09 29.05
N SER A 812 1.42 -25.82 28.04
CA SER A 812 2.74 -25.24 28.27
C SER A 812 2.54 -23.88 28.92
N GLU A 813 3.26 -23.62 30.01
CA GLU A 813 3.26 -22.34 30.71
C GLU A 813 3.42 -21.19 29.72
N CYS A 814 2.60 -20.15 29.90
CA CYS A 814 2.61 -18.97 29.05
C CYS A 814 3.99 -18.32 29.20
N VAL A 815 4.86 -18.48 28.20
CA VAL A 815 6.19 -17.86 28.19
C VAL A 815 6.01 -16.35 28.41
N SER A 816 6.54 -15.84 29.52
CA SER A 816 6.49 -14.41 29.82
C SER A 816 7.14 -13.65 28.67
N TYR A 817 6.41 -12.70 28.09
CA TYR A 817 6.95 -11.85 27.05
C TYR A 817 8.03 -10.98 27.68
N ALA A 818 9.29 -11.31 27.38
CA ALA A 818 10.43 -10.47 27.65
C ALA A 818 10.23 -9.12 26.94
N ALA A 819 9.86 -8.10 27.70
CA ALA A 819 9.65 -6.78 27.15
C ALA A 819 10.99 -6.22 26.61
N ARG A 820 10.91 -5.46 25.50
CA ARG A 820 12.08 -5.01 24.71
C ARG A 820 12.84 -3.84 25.36
N ASP A 821 12.22 -3.26 26.38
CA ASP A 821 12.71 -2.25 27.31
C ASP A 821 13.79 -2.79 28.25
N VAL A 822 13.86 -4.10 28.46
CA VAL A 822 14.95 -4.72 29.25
C VAL A 822 16.26 -4.72 28.45
N TRP A 823 17.31 -4.14 29.04
CA TRP A 823 18.66 -4.19 28.46
C TRP A 823 19.17 -5.63 28.47
N ARG A 824 19.33 -6.21 27.27
CA ARG A 824 19.90 -7.54 27.07
C ARG A 824 21.18 -7.44 26.26
N THR A 825 22.24 -8.06 26.75
CA THR A 825 23.50 -8.23 26.02
C THR A 825 23.25 -9.18 24.85
N SER A 826 23.47 -8.68 23.62
CA SER A 826 23.41 -9.50 22.41
C SER A 826 24.59 -9.12 21.51
N PRO A 827 25.16 -10.06 20.74
CA PRO A 827 26.31 -9.77 19.85
C PRO A 827 26.06 -8.54 18.95
N SER A 828 24.89 -8.44 18.33
CA SER A 828 24.45 -7.27 17.55
C SER A 828 24.53 -5.93 18.30
N ARG A 829 24.20 -5.91 19.59
CA ARG A 829 24.20 -4.68 20.39
C ARG A 829 25.63 -4.35 20.84
N SER A 830 26.41 -5.36 21.19
CA SER A 830 27.85 -5.20 21.49
C SER A 830 28.60 -4.65 20.28
N ASN A 831 28.34 -5.16 19.08
CA ASN A 831 28.91 -4.66 17.83
C ASN A 831 28.56 -3.19 17.58
N VAL A 832 27.30 -2.80 17.80
CA VAL A 832 26.86 -1.40 17.67
C VAL A 832 27.56 -0.50 18.69
N VAL A 833 27.62 -0.92 19.96
CA VAL A 833 28.31 -0.17 21.00
C VAL A 833 29.80 -0.03 20.67
N GLU A 834 30.43 -1.08 20.12
CA GLU A 834 31.82 -1.04 19.67
C GLU A 834 32.02 0.00 18.57
N SER A 835 31.26 -0.07 17.47
CA SER A 835 31.37 0.88 16.36
C SER A 835 31.10 2.32 16.81
N VAL A 836 30.08 2.52 17.65
CA VAL A 836 29.73 3.84 18.19
C VAL A 836 30.85 4.37 19.10
N ASN A 837 31.43 3.54 19.96
CA ASN A 837 32.53 3.95 20.83
C ASN A 837 33.79 4.32 20.03
N LEU A 838 34.11 3.56 18.97
CA LEU A 838 35.23 3.89 18.08
C LEU A 838 35.03 5.26 17.41
N ILE A 839 33.81 5.54 16.97
CA ILE A 839 33.45 6.81 16.34
C ILE A 839 33.40 7.96 17.36
N LEU A 840 32.82 7.76 18.54
CA LEU A 840 32.72 8.79 19.58
C LEU A 840 34.09 9.20 20.14
N ASN A 841 34.98 8.22 20.34
CA ASN A 841 36.32 8.50 20.86
C ASN A 841 37.26 9.05 19.80
N TRP A 842 36.94 8.84 18.51
CA TRP A 842 37.75 9.26 17.35
C TRP A 842 39.25 8.99 17.53
N SER A 843 39.57 7.85 18.16
CA SER A 843 40.95 7.54 18.58
C SER A 843 41.71 6.88 17.44
N SER A 844 42.94 7.32 17.20
CA SER A 844 43.84 6.70 16.23
C SER A 844 44.33 5.30 16.65
N LYS A 845 44.16 4.92 17.93
CA LYS A 845 44.49 3.59 18.43
C LYS A 845 43.26 2.68 18.33
N MET A 846 43.29 1.72 17.42
CA MET A 846 42.15 0.84 17.13
C MET A 846 42.62 -0.61 17.00
N THR A 847 41.72 -1.57 17.23
CA THR A 847 41.97 -2.98 16.94
C THR A 847 41.74 -3.23 15.44
N THR A 848 42.68 -2.82 14.59
CA THR A 848 42.59 -2.97 13.12
C THR A 848 42.75 -4.44 12.70
N THR A 849 42.35 -4.79 11.46
CA THR A 849 42.57 -6.13 10.92
C THR A 849 44.04 -6.36 10.59
N THR A 850 44.55 -7.57 10.85
CA THR A 850 45.93 -7.99 10.53
C THR A 850 46.05 -8.64 9.15
N ASP A 851 44.93 -8.94 8.47
CA ASP A 851 44.92 -9.59 7.16
C ASP A 851 43.76 -9.07 6.29
N LEU A 852 43.86 -7.82 5.85
CA LEU A 852 42.89 -7.24 4.92
C LEU A 852 42.88 -7.99 3.58
N ALA A 853 44.03 -8.49 3.13
CA ALA A 853 44.15 -9.23 1.88
C ALA A 853 43.34 -10.54 1.91
N GLY A 854 43.36 -11.27 3.03
CA GLY A 854 42.58 -12.48 3.25
C GLY A 854 41.07 -12.22 3.27
N ILE A 855 40.62 -11.13 3.92
CA ILE A 855 39.21 -10.71 3.89
C ILE A 855 38.76 -10.47 2.45
N LEU A 856 39.50 -9.67 1.69
CA LEU A 856 39.17 -9.33 0.30
C LEU A 856 39.26 -10.54 -0.65
N GLN A 857 40.19 -11.46 -0.42
CA GLN A 857 40.32 -12.70 -1.21
C GLN A 857 39.15 -13.67 -1.01
N SER A 858 38.43 -13.57 0.11
CA SER A 858 37.21 -14.36 0.34
C SER A 858 36.04 -13.91 -0.54
N TRP A 859 36.13 -12.71 -1.13
CA TRP A 859 35.04 -12.11 -1.92
C TRP A 859 35.21 -12.38 -3.42
N PRO A 860 34.17 -12.88 -4.11
CA PRO A 860 34.27 -13.24 -5.53
C PRO A 860 34.40 -12.01 -6.45
N LYS A 861 33.77 -10.89 -6.06
CA LYS A 861 33.75 -9.62 -6.80
C LYS A 861 33.86 -8.47 -5.82
N ILE A 862 34.80 -7.55 -6.06
CA ILE A 862 35.06 -6.40 -5.21
C ILE A 862 34.77 -5.12 -5.99
N GLY A 863 33.92 -4.25 -5.44
CA GLY A 863 33.60 -2.95 -6.05
C GLY A 863 34.77 -1.96 -6.00
N GLY A 864 34.98 -1.24 -7.10
CA GLY A 864 36.01 -0.22 -7.23
C GLY A 864 35.66 1.12 -6.56
N TYR A 865 36.64 2.03 -6.51
CA TYR A 865 36.60 3.25 -5.68
C TYR A 865 35.92 4.47 -6.34
N LYS A 866 35.38 4.32 -7.56
CA LYS A 866 34.76 5.43 -8.33
C LYS A 866 33.28 5.69 -8.01
N GLY A 867 32.64 4.90 -7.16
CA GLY A 867 31.22 5.04 -6.79
C GLY A 867 30.99 5.91 -5.54
N GLU A 868 29.89 6.66 -5.50
CA GLU A 868 29.41 7.37 -4.30
C GLU A 868 28.37 6.51 -3.56
N ALA A 869 28.56 6.26 -2.26
CA ALA A 869 27.63 5.48 -1.43
C ALA A 869 26.35 6.25 -1.02
N GLU A 870 25.92 7.24 -1.82
CA GLU A 870 24.78 8.11 -1.48
C GLU A 870 23.47 7.60 -2.07
N LYS A 871 22.73 6.86 -1.23
CA LYS A 871 21.25 6.69 -1.16
C LYS A 871 20.87 5.26 -0.77
N ILE A 872 21.29 4.82 0.41
CA ILE A 872 20.99 3.47 0.87
C ILE A 872 19.73 3.50 1.75
N LEU A 873 18.65 2.89 1.25
CA LEU A 873 17.46 2.60 2.06
C LEU A 873 17.87 1.81 3.30
N LEU A 874 17.25 2.05 4.45
CA LEU A 874 17.58 1.35 5.70
C LEU A 874 17.53 -0.19 5.57
N SER A 875 16.62 -0.71 4.73
CA SER A 875 16.54 -2.14 4.42
C SER A 875 17.75 -2.68 3.66
N ASN A 876 18.38 -1.85 2.83
CA ASN A 876 19.58 -2.22 2.09
C ASN A 876 20.81 -2.14 3.01
N LEU A 877 20.86 -1.22 3.98
CA LEU A 877 21.91 -1.19 5.00
C LEU A 877 21.88 -2.42 5.92
N LEU A 878 20.68 -2.86 6.32
CA LEU A 878 20.50 -4.07 7.14
C LEU A 878 20.82 -5.38 6.38
N ALA A 879 20.86 -5.34 5.05
CA ALA A 879 21.16 -6.48 4.19
C ALA A 879 22.42 -6.24 3.32
N LEU A 880 23.28 -5.29 3.74
CA LEU A 880 24.43 -4.85 2.95
C LEU A 880 25.42 -6.00 2.74
N ASP A 881 25.84 -6.20 1.49
CA ASP A 881 27.00 -7.01 1.15
C ASP A 881 28.19 -6.08 0.93
N PHE A 882 29.25 -6.22 1.73
CA PHE A 882 30.42 -5.36 1.66
C PHE A 882 31.22 -5.54 0.37
N ALA A 883 31.17 -6.73 -0.24
CA ALA A 883 32.00 -7.05 -1.40
C ALA A 883 31.76 -6.11 -2.61
N PRO A 884 30.53 -5.96 -3.14
CA PRO A 884 30.28 -5.07 -4.27
C PRO A 884 30.36 -3.57 -3.93
N GLU A 885 30.27 -3.19 -2.66
CA GLU A 885 30.23 -1.80 -2.20
C GLU A 885 31.51 -1.36 -1.48
N TRP A 886 32.55 -2.19 -1.48
CA TRP A 886 33.77 -1.93 -0.70
C TRP A 886 34.40 -0.58 -1.05
N GLY A 887 34.70 -0.34 -2.33
CA GLY A 887 35.34 0.89 -2.76
C GLY A 887 34.49 2.15 -2.53
N SER A 888 33.15 2.05 -2.61
CA SER A 888 32.25 3.18 -2.36
C SER A 888 32.21 3.56 -0.88
N PHE A 889 32.21 2.57 0.02
CA PHE A 889 32.30 2.79 1.47
C PHE A 889 33.68 3.28 1.92
N VAL A 890 34.77 2.76 1.33
CA VAL A 890 36.12 3.28 1.61
C VAL A 890 36.20 4.76 1.21
N ASN A 891 35.69 5.14 0.03
CA ASN A 891 35.69 6.54 -0.39
C ASN A 891 34.81 7.43 0.51
N LEU A 892 33.64 6.94 0.93
CA LEU A 892 32.80 7.64 1.92
C LEU A 892 33.56 7.88 3.23
N CYS A 893 34.25 6.86 3.75
CA CYS A 893 35.00 6.97 5.00
C CYS A 893 36.19 7.93 4.84
N ARG A 894 36.94 7.83 3.75
CA ARG A 894 38.07 8.73 3.46
C ARG A 894 37.68 10.20 3.37
N ASN A 895 36.52 10.49 2.80
CA ASN A 895 35.99 11.85 2.67
C ASN A 895 35.27 12.33 3.94
N SER A 896 35.17 11.50 4.98
CA SER A 896 34.53 11.86 6.25
C SER A 896 35.53 12.49 7.22
N SER A 897 35.06 13.49 7.97
CA SER A 897 35.76 14.12 9.10
C SER A 897 34.98 13.88 10.40
N SER A 898 35.51 14.38 11.53
CA SER A 898 34.81 14.39 12.83
C SER A 898 33.42 15.03 12.76
N ASP A 899 33.17 15.95 11.81
CA ASP A 899 31.86 16.58 11.62
C ASP A 899 30.81 15.58 11.09
N SER A 900 31.25 14.50 10.45
CA SER A 900 30.41 13.41 9.93
C SER A 900 30.14 12.32 10.97
N MET A 901 30.57 12.51 12.23
CA MET A 901 30.45 11.53 13.32
C MET A 901 29.04 10.95 13.44
N TYR A 902 28.00 11.78 13.47
CA TYR A 902 26.62 11.30 13.60
C TYR A 902 26.14 10.49 12.38
N ARG A 903 26.61 10.86 11.18
CA ARG A 903 26.31 10.12 9.93
C ARG A 903 26.97 8.74 9.96
N LEU A 904 28.23 8.67 10.37
CA LEU A 904 28.97 7.42 10.54
C LEU A 904 28.36 6.57 11.65
N MET A 905 28.00 7.17 12.79
CA MET A 905 27.34 6.48 13.90
C MET A 905 26.06 5.83 13.41
N PHE A 906 25.20 6.54 12.69
CA PHE A 906 23.97 5.97 12.16
C PHE A 906 24.24 4.83 11.17
N LEU A 907 25.11 5.06 10.18
CA LEU A 907 25.43 4.08 9.13
C LEU A 907 25.99 2.79 9.73
N PHE A 908 27.06 2.90 10.51
CA PHE A 908 27.75 1.75 11.09
C PHE A 908 26.96 1.14 12.26
N SER A 909 26.11 1.88 12.98
CA SER A 909 25.18 1.26 13.94
C SER A 909 24.19 0.34 13.24
N VAL A 910 23.68 0.73 12.08
CA VAL A 910 22.72 -0.11 11.34
C VAL A 910 23.40 -1.35 10.78
N VAL A 911 24.58 -1.19 10.17
CA VAL A 911 25.32 -2.30 9.56
C VAL A 911 25.83 -3.29 10.62
N SER A 912 26.34 -2.78 11.75
CA SER A 912 26.87 -3.61 12.85
C SER A 912 25.79 -4.30 13.67
N PHE A 913 24.53 -3.91 13.53
CA PHE A 913 23.40 -4.55 14.21
C PHE A 913 23.11 -5.96 13.68
N ARG A 914 23.64 -6.33 12.50
CA ARG A 914 23.55 -7.69 11.99
C ARG A 914 24.29 -8.68 12.90
N GLN A 915 23.71 -9.87 13.09
CA GLN A 915 24.35 -10.91 13.91
C GLN A 915 25.60 -11.48 13.23
N ASP A 916 25.64 -11.46 11.90
CA ASP A 916 26.71 -11.94 11.03
C ASP A 916 27.58 -10.78 10.49
N ALA A 917 27.58 -9.62 11.15
CA ALA A 917 28.37 -8.48 10.73
C ALA A 917 29.88 -8.81 10.77
N ASP A 918 30.57 -8.58 9.65
CA ASP A 918 32.03 -8.64 9.59
C ASP A 918 32.62 -7.40 10.27
N MET A 919 32.92 -7.56 11.56
CA MET A 919 33.46 -6.47 12.37
C MET A 919 34.87 -6.07 11.93
N ASP A 920 35.65 -6.95 11.31
CA ASP A 920 37.00 -6.62 10.84
C ASP A 920 36.97 -5.72 9.60
N ALA A 921 36.04 -5.99 8.68
CA ALA A 921 35.73 -5.09 7.57
C ALA A 921 35.22 -3.72 8.07
N ILE A 922 34.31 -3.71 9.06
CA ILE A 922 33.76 -2.48 9.64
C ILE A 922 34.84 -1.64 10.33
N ARG A 923 35.71 -2.27 11.15
CA ARG A 923 36.83 -1.58 11.80
C ARG A 923 37.78 -0.97 10.78
N THR A 924 38.04 -1.69 9.69
CA THR A 924 38.88 -1.19 8.59
C THR A 924 38.25 0.03 7.90
N LEU A 925 36.94 -0.02 7.62
CA LEU A 925 36.22 1.14 7.06
C LEU A 925 36.25 2.35 8.01
N LEU A 926 36.05 2.12 9.31
CA LEU A 926 36.16 3.19 10.32
C LEU A 926 37.60 3.73 10.44
N ALA A 927 38.62 2.88 10.27
CA ALA A 927 40.01 3.31 10.23
C ALA A 927 40.26 4.29 9.06
N PHE A 928 39.67 4.06 7.88
CA PHE A 928 39.74 5.03 6.76
C PHE A 928 39.10 6.39 7.09
N ALA A 929 38.15 6.45 8.03
CA ALA A 929 37.55 7.71 8.47
C ALA A 929 38.37 8.44 9.55
N ILE A 930 39.02 7.68 10.44
CA ILE A 930 39.69 8.21 11.63
C ILE A 930 41.19 8.46 11.40
N ILE A 931 41.88 7.60 10.65
CA ILE A 931 43.34 7.65 10.44
C ILE A 931 43.65 8.49 9.20
N GLU A 932 44.31 9.64 9.41
CA GLU A 932 44.67 10.57 8.32
C GLU A 932 45.67 9.96 7.32
N ASP A 933 46.61 9.11 7.77
CA ASP A 933 47.58 8.43 6.90
C ASP A 933 46.89 7.55 5.84
N LEU A 934 45.74 6.96 6.16
CA LEU A 934 44.96 6.16 5.21
C LEU A 934 44.23 7.02 4.16
N LYS A 935 43.91 8.27 4.48
CA LYS A 935 43.24 9.19 3.54
C LYS A 935 44.20 9.66 2.44
N GLY A 936 45.50 9.73 2.75
CA GLY A 936 46.56 10.12 1.81
C GLY A 936 46.92 9.07 0.76
N LEU A 937 46.55 7.79 0.95
CA LEU A 937 46.89 6.71 0.00
C LEU A 937 46.05 6.81 -1.29
N THR A 938 46.65 6.86 -2.46
CA THR A 938 45.89 6.91 -3.72
C THR A 938 45.21 5.56 -4.02
N PRO A 939 43.86 5.52 -4.17
CA PRO A 939 43.18 4.27 -4.46
C PRO A 939 43.32 3.91 -5.94
N PRO A 940 43.35 2.61 -6.29
CA PRO A 940 43.25 2.12 -7.66
C PRO A 940 42.00 2.64 -8.39
N THR A 941 42.11 2.88 -9.70
CA THR A 941 41.07 3.58 -10.47
C THR A 941 40.09 2.67 -11.21
N TRP A 942 40.22 1.35 -11.09
CA TRP A 942 39.35 0.39 -11.78
C TRP A 942 37.99 0.29 -11.10
N PRO A 943 36.90 0.06 -11.86
CA PRO A 943 35.54 0.03 -11.33
C PRO A 943 35.19 -1.29 -10.62
N LEU A 944 35.90 -2.39 -10.89
CA LEU A 944 35.61 -3.72 -10.37
C LEU A 944 36.88 -4.59 -10.36
N TYR A 945 36.98 -5.49 -9.38
CA TYR A 945 38.00 -6.53 -9.31
C TYR A 945 37.34 -7.91 -9.21
N GLU A 946 37.78 -8.87 -10.02
CA GLU A 946 37.23 -10.22 -10.06
C GLU A 946 38.29 -11.26 -9.66
N ASN A 947 37.86 -12.24 -8.85
CA ASN A 947 38.69 -13.35 -8.39
C ASN A 947 40.05 -12.88 -7.82
N PHE A 948 40.00 -11.88 -6.94
CA PHE A 948 41.20 -11.30 -6.35
C PHE A 948 42.00 -12.36 -5.57
N ARG A 949 43.31 -12.38 -5.81
CA ARG A 949 44.27 -13.19 -5.07
C ARG A 949 45.49 -12.34 -4.77
N HIS A 950 45.89 -12.32 -3.51
CA HIS A 950 46.98 -11.48 -3.07
C HIS A 950 48.30 -11.86 -3.79
N ASN A 951 48.99 -10.86 -4.35
CA ASN A 951 50.25 -11.00 -5.07
C ASN A 951 50.23 -12.05 -6.21
N GLN A 952 49.09 -12.19 -6.90
CA GLN A 952 48.99 -13.10 -8.04
C GLN A 952 49.71 -12.53 -9.27
N VAL A 953 50.57 -13.35 -9.87
CA VAL A 953 51.28 -13.04 -11.11
C VAL A 953 50.94 -14.06 -12.21
N PRO A 954 50.88 -13.64 -13.49
CA PRO A 954 50.69 -14.56 -14.61
C PRO A 954 51.82 -15.61 -14.65
N ARG A 955 51.49 -16.90 -14.81
CA ARG A 955 52.47 -17.98 -14.94
C ARG A 955 52.48 -18.51 -16.37
N MET A 956 53.63 -19.04 -16.80
CA MET A 956 53.81 -19.65 -18.12
C MET A 956 52.72 -20.68 -18.44
N HIS A 957 52.41 -21.55 -17.48
CA HIS A 957 51.37 -22.57 -17.63
C HIS A 957 49.99 -21.99 -17.99
N ASP A 958 49.60 -20.87 -17.37
CA ASP A 958 48.27 -20.27 -17.56
C ASP A 958 48.15 -19.65 -18.95
N ILE A 959 49.23 -18.99 -19.42
CA ILE A 959 49.34 -18.41 -20.75
C ILE A 959 49.35 -19.51 -21.83
N GLN A 960 50.15 -20.56 -21.66
CA GLN A 960 50.19 -21.69 -22.59
C GLN A 960 48.82 -22.37 -22.74
N LYS A 961 48.08 -22.54 -21.64
CA LYS A 961 46.73 -23.12 -21.68
C LYS A 961 45.78 -22.30 -22.57
N MET A 962 45.90 -20.97 -22.57
CA MET A 962 45.09 -20.09 -23.41
C MET A 962 45.55 -20.08 -24.87
N MET A 963 46.83 -20.33 -25.15
CA MET A 963 47.40 -20.35 -26.51
C MET A 963 47.14 -21.66 -27.27
N LYS A 964 47.04 -22.79 -26.58
CA LYS A 964 46.86 -24.14 -27.18
C LYS A 964 45.80 -24.25 -28.28
N PRO A 965 44.61 -23.63 -28.19
CA PRO A 965 43.58 -23.71 -29.23
C PRO A 965 43.96 -23.06 -30.57
N PHE A 966 44.96 -22.17 -30.58
CA PHE A 966 45.33 -21.33 -31.73
C PHE A 966 46.60 -21.80 -32.45
N LEU A 967 47.07 -23.02 -32.15
CA LEU A 967 48.22 -23.64 -32.81
C LEU A 967 47.91 -23.95 -34.28
N VAL A 968 48.83 -23.64 -35.18
CA VAL A 968 48.66 -23.88 -36.62
C VAL A 968 48.77 -25.38 -36.90
N PRO A 969 47.68 -26.06 -37.32
CA PRO A 969 47.71 -27.51 -37.51
C PRO A 969 48.72 -27.88 -38.59
N TYR A 970 49.37 -29.05 -38.42
CA TYR A 970 50.32 -29.57 -39.41
C TYR A 970 49.61 -29.79 -40.75
N LYS A 971 49.92 -28.95 -41.75
CA LYS A 971 49.46 -29.15 -43.13
C LYS A 971 50.30 -30.25 -43.76
N GLY A 972 49.88 -31.51 -43.56
CA GLY A 972 50.46 -32.64 -44.27
C GLY A 972 50.25 -32.49 -45.78
N ASP A 973 51.32 -32.70 -46.54
CA ASP A 973 51.39 -32.69 -48.01
C ASP A 973 50.18 -33.38 -48.67
N GLU A 974 49.70 -32.84 -49.80
CA GLU A 974 48.46 -33.21 -50.52
C GLU A 974 48.37 -34.70 -50.94
N LEU A 975 49.48 -35.44 -50.82
CA LEU A 975 49.54 -36.89 -51.05
C LEU A 975 48.78 -37.71 -50.00
N TYR A 976 48.44 -37.16 -48.83
CA TYR A 976 47.58 -37.85 -47.86
C TYR A 976 46.09 -37.84 -48.24
N ASN A 977 45.66 -36.95 -49.14
CA ASN A 977 44.28 -36.90 -49.64
C ASN A 977 44.05 -37.74 -50.91
N LEU A 978 45.11 -38.14 -51.62
CA LEU A 978 45.04 -39.04 -52.77
C LEU A 978 45.39 -40.48 -52.37
N GLY A 979 44.45 -41.14 -51.69
CA GLY A 979 44.26 -42.58 -51.39
C GLY A 979 45.25 -43.71 -51.77
N PHE A 980 46.54 -43.49 -51.93
CA PHE A 980 47.52 -44.53 -52.21
C PHE A 980 48.27 -44.96 -50.95
N LYS A 981 48.43 -46.28 -50.75
CA LYS A 981 49.13 -46.88 -49.59
C LYS A 981 50.59 -46.42 -49.53
N LEU A 982 50.87 -45.42 -48.69
CA LEU A 982 52.23 -44.96 -48.39
C LEU A 982 53.10 -46.10 -47.83
N SER A 983 54.30 -46.29 -48.39
CA SER A 983 55.32 -47.22 -47.91
C SER A 983 55.65 -46.99 -46.42
N THR A 984 55.93 -48.06 -45.68
CA THR A 984 56.25 -48.05 -44.23
C THR A 984 57.40 -47.10 -43.89
N LYS A 985 58.35 -46.88 -44.80
CA LYS A 985 59.44 -45.88 -44.65
C LYS A 985 58.91 -44.44 -44.73
N LEU A 986 58.02 -44.13 -45.68
CA LEU A 986 57.42 -42.80 -45.81
C LEU A 986 56.52 -42.47 -44.60
N ARG A 987 55.75 -43.44 -44.08
CA ARG A 987 54.90 -43.24 -42.91
C ARG A 987 55.70 -42.93 -41.63
N LYS A 988 56.87 -43.58 -41.45
CA LYS A 988 57.79 -43.23 -40.35
C LYS A 988 58.38 -41.82 -40.53
N LYS A 989 58.70 -41.42 -41.78
CA LYS A 989 59.19 -40.07 -42.10
C LYS A 989 58.13 -39.00 -41.79
N TYR A 990 56.88 -39.18 -42.22
CA TYR A 990 55.79 -38.22 -41.95
C TYR A 990 55.42 -38.14 -40.47
N LYS A 991 55.38 -39.26 -39.73
CA LYS A 991 55.20 -39.22 -38.27
C LYS A 991 56.36 -38.52 -37.54
N ALA A 992 57.58 -38.61 -38.08
CA ALA A 992 58.72 -37.88 -37.52
C ALA A 992 58.61 -36.38 -37.82
N LEU A 993 58.10 -35.99 -39.00
CA LEU A 993 57.85 -34.59 -39.37
C LEU A 993 56.68 -33.97 -38.57
N GLU A 994 55.59 -34.72 -38.37
CA GLU A 994 54.46 -34.32 -37.52
C GLU A 994 54.91 -34.11 -36.07
N ARG A 995 55.69 -35.04 -35.50
CA ARG A 995 56.28 -34.85 -34.16
C ARG A 995 57.27 -33.69 -34.09
N ALA A 996 58.06 -33.47 -35.14
CA ALA A 996 58.95 -32.31 -35.21
C ALA A 996 58.16 -30.99 -35.27
N HIS A 997 57.02 -30.97 -35.97
CA HIS A 997 56.09 -29.84 -36.01
C HIS A 997 55.44 -29.57 -34.65
N GLU A 998 54.94 -30.62 -33.97
CA GLU A 998 54.41 -30.52 -32.60
C GLU A 998 55.46 -30.05 -31.60
N GLN A 999 56.71 -30.52 -31.73
CA GLN A 999 57.82 -30.04 -30.91
C GLN A 999 58.15 -28.57 -31.19
N GLN A 1000 58.12 -28.14 -32.45
CA GLN A 1000 58.32 -26.74 -32.82
C GLN A 1000 57.18 -25.85 -32.29
N GLN A 1001 55.92 -26.29 -32.38
CA GLN A 1001 54.76 -25.59 -31.80
C GLN A 1001 54.91 -25.34 -30.30
N GLU A 1002 55.40 -26.33 -29.55
CA GLU A 1002 55.63 -26.20 -28.10
C GLU A 1002 56.79 -25.24 -27.78
N VAL A 1003 57.85 -25.24 -28.61
CA VAL A 1003 58.96 -24.28 -28.50
C VAL A 1003 58.47 -22.85 -28.80
N ASP A 1004 57.72 -22.68 -29.88
CA ASP A 1004 57.16 -21.41 -30.32
C ASP A 1004 56.18 -20.82 -29.28
N MET A 1005 55.32 -21.66 -28.70
CA MET A 1005 54.41 -21.27 -27.63
C MET A 1005 55.16 -20.81 -26.37
N ARG A 1006 56.26 -21.48 -26.01
CA ARG A 1006 57.13 -21.05 -24.90
C ARG A 1006 57.83 -19.74 -25.21
N GLN A 1007 58.37 -19.58 -26.41
CA GLN A 1007 59.06 -18.34 -26.81
C GLN A 1007 58.14 -17.12 -26.75
N LEU A 1008 56.93 -17.25 -27.29
CA LEU A 1008 55.94 -16.18 -27.22
C LEU A 1008 55.43 -15.99 -25.77
N GLY A 1009 55.22 -17.06 -25.01
CA GLY A 1009 54.88 -16.97 -23.58
C GLY A 1009 55.94 -16.21 -22.76
N ASP A 1010 57.23 -16.51 -22.97
CA ASP A 1010 58.35 -15.83 -22.31
C ASP A 1010 58.43 -14.35 -22.73
N PHE A 1011 58.16 -14.06 -24.00
CA PHE A 1011 58.12 -12.68 -24.51
C PHE A 1011 57.00 -11.87 -23.83
N LEU A 1012 55.80 -12.44 -23.67
CA LEU A 1012 54.69 -11.77 -22.99
C LEU A 1012 54.95 -11.61 -21.49
N LEU A 1013 55.47 -12.63 -20.81
CA LEU A 1013 55.79 -12.57 -19.37
C LEU A 1013 56.82 -11.49 -19.02
N ARG A 1014 57.77 -11.19 -19.92
CA ARG A 1014 58.75 -10.10 -19.72
C ARG A 1014 58.14 -8.70 -19.70
N GLN A 1015 56.94 -8.54 -20.25
CA GLN A 1015 56.22 -7.25 -20.25
C GLN A 1015 55.44 -7.03 -18.95
N TRP A 1016 55.38 -8.01 -18.04
CA TRP A 1016 54.72 -7.85 -16.76
C TRP A 1016 55.54 -6.96 -15.81
N PRO A 1017 54.95 -5.98 -15.09
CA PRO A 1017 53.54 -5.60 -15.07
C PRO A 1017 53.21 -4.45 -16.05
N CYS A 1018 52.35 -4.72 -17.03
CA CYS A 1018 51.84 -3.73 -17.99
C CYS A 1018 50.34 -3.98 -18.25
N PRO A 1019 49.48 -2.94 -18.36
CA PRO A 1019 48.05 -3.13 -18.65
C PRO A 1019 47.77 -3.63 -20.07
N GLU A 1020 48.58 -3.22 -21.06
CA GLU A 1020 48.40 -3.55 -22.47
C GLU A 1020 49.58 -4.37 -23.00
N LEU A 1021 49.30 -5.53 -23.60
CA LEU A 1021 50.32 -6.38 -24.22
C LEU A 1021 50.69 -5.85 -25.61
N SER A 1022 51.98 -5.66 -25.87
CA SER A 1022 52.52 -5.29 -27.19
C SER A 1022 53.21 -6.47 -27.87
N ILE A 1023 53.16 -6.50 -29.20
CA ILE A 1023 53.87 -7.47 -30.06
C ILE A 1023 55.07 -6.80 -30.75
N GLU A 1024 55.21 -5.48 -30.62
CA GLU A 1024 56.27 -4.72 -31.26
C GLU A 1024 57.63 -5.21 -30.74
N GLY A 1025 58.42 -5.81 -31.64
CA GLY A 1025 59.72 -6.42 -31.30
C GLY A 1025 59.76 -7.96 -31.29
N PHE A 1026 58.63 -8.65 -31.47
CA PHE A 1026 58.63 -10.11 -31.66
C PHE A 1026 58.88 -10.46 -33.14
N THR A 1027 60.06 -11.01 -33.46
CA THR A 1027 60.51 -11.32 -34.84
C THR A 1027 60.49 -12.80 -35.19
N GLY A 1028 59.90 -13.65 -34.33
CA GLY A 1028 59.84 -15.10 -34.54
C GLY A 1028 58.71 -15.51 -35.49
N SER A 1029 59.03 -16.26 -36.55
CA SER A 1029 58.02 -17.00 -37.32
C SER A 1029 57.56 -18.19 -36.47
N VAL A 1030 56.36 -18.07 -35.89
CA VAL A 1030 55.80 -19.07 -34.96
C VAL A 1030 54.64 -19.82 -35.58
N LEU A 1031 54.52 -21.10 -35.25
CA LEU A 1031 53.42 -21.99 -35.66
C LEU A 1031 52.14 -21.77 -34.82
N LEU A 1032 51.78 -20.51 -34.59
CA LEU A 1032 50.64 -20.06 -33.79
C LEU A 1032 49.98 -18.85 -34.46
N ASP A 1033 48.65 -18.78 -34.47
CA ASP A 1033 47.92 -17.55 -34.78
C ASP A 1033 48.07 -16.56 -33.61
N VAL A 1034 49.07 -15.68 -33.73
CA VAL A 1034 49.44 -14.71 -32.70
C VAL A 1034 48.30 -13.72 -32.42
N ALA A 1035 47.54 -13.32 -33.43
CA ALA A 1035 46.48 -12.33 -33.28
C ALA A 1035 45.32 -12.89 -32.43
N GLN A 1036 44.83 -14.08 -32.76
CA GLN A 1036 43.74 -14.71 -32.02
C GLN A 1036 44.16 -15.15 -30.61
N ALA A 1037 45.39 -15.62 -30.45
CA ALA A 1037 45.92 -15.97 -29.14
C ALA A 1037 45.99 -14.76 -28.20
N LEU A 1038 46.34 -13.58 -28.71
CA LEU A 1038 46.38 -12.35 -27.91
C LEU A 1038 45.00 -11.84 -27.54
N ASP A 1039 44.02 -11.93 -28.44
CA ASP A 1039 42.64 -11.59 -28.12
C ASP A 1039 42.06 -12.48 -27.00
N ALA A 1040 42.50 -13.73 -26.89
CA ALA A 1040 42.14 -14.61 -25.78
C ALA A 1040 42.89 -14.28 -24.47
N ILE A 1041 44.14 -13.81 -24.54
CA ILE A 1041 44.98 -13.53 -23.35
C ILE A 1041 44.67 -12.15 -22.75
N ARG A 1042 44.42 -11.13 -23.57
CA ARG A 1042 44.23 -9.72 -23.16
C ARG A 1042 43.23 -9.55 -21.99
N PRO A 1043 42.04 -10.18 -21.98
CA PRO A 1043 41.09 -10.00 -20.88
C PRO A 1043 41.60 -10.53 -19.54
N GLU A 1044 42.24 -11.71 -19.53
CA GLU A 1044 42.81 -12.31 -18.32
C GLU A 1044 44.08 -11.56 -17.87
N TRP A 1045 44.88 -11.07 -18.80
CA TRP A 1045 46.05 -10.23 -18.52
C TRP A 1045 45.65 -8.92 -17.82
N LEU A 1046 44.62 -8.25 -18.35
CA LEU A 1046 44.06 -7.04 -17.75
C LEU A 1046 43.51 -7.33 -16.34
N ARG A 1047 42.81 -8.46 -16.15
CA ARG A 1047 42.34 -8.89 -14.82
C ARG A 1047 43.49 -9.08 -13.84
N PHE A 1048 44.59 -9.72 -14.26
CA PHE A 1048 45.77 -9.85 -13.41
C PHE A 1048 46.33 -8.48 -13.05
N PHE A 1049 46.45 -7.56 -14.02
CA PHE A 1049 46.99 -6.22 -13.79
C PHE A 1049 46.13 -5.42 -12.80
N GLN A 1050 44.81 -5.47 -12.94
CA GLN A 1050 43.87 -4.86 -11.99
C GLN A 1050 44.06 -5.39 -10.57
N ASN A 1051 44.17 -6.72 -10.41
CA ASN A 1051 44.40 -7.35 -9.11
C ASN A 1051 45.80 -7.06 -8.54
N PHE A 1052 46.80 -6.83 -9.41
CA PHE A 1052 48.14 -6.42 -9.00
C PHE A 1052 48.13 -5.01 -8.39
N GLU A 1053 47.50 -4.03 -9.05
CA GLU A 1053 47.36 -2.67 -8.51
C GLU A 1053 46.57 -2.66 -7.19
N LEU A 1054 45.50 -3.47 -7.11
CA LEU A 1054 44.76 -3.64 -5.87
C LEU A 1054 45.61 -4.28 -4.76
N SER A 1055 46.41 -5.31 -5.06
CA SER A 1055 47.34 -5.91 -4.08
C SER A 1055 48.36 -4.91 -3.56
N HIS A 1056 48.90 -4.07 -4.45
CA HIS A 1056 49.85 -3.04 -4.05
C HIS A 1056 49.20 -2.03 -3.09
N HIS A 1057 48.01 -1.54 -3.43
CA HIS A 1057 47.25 -0.65 -2.56
C HIS A 1057 46.90 -1.27 -1.21
N ILE A 1058 46.42 -2.52 -1.20
CA ILE A 1058 46.10 -3.24 0.06
C ILE A 1058 47.34 -3.41 0.93
N SER A 1059 48.51 -3.66 0.33
CA SER A 1059 49.76 -3.79 1.08
C SER A 1059 50.15 -2.47 1.77
N GLN A 1060 49.96 -1.33 1.08
CA GLN A 1060 50.18 0.00 1.67
C GLN A 1060 49.18 0.29 2.79
N VAL A 1061 47.90 -0.08 2.60
CA VAL A 1061 46.85 0.07 3.62
C VAL A 1061 47.19 -0.79 4.84
N GLN A 1062 47.57 -2.05 4.65
CA GLN A 1062 47.93 -2.97 5.74
C GLN A 1062 49.12 -2.45 6.54
N GLU A 1063 50.14 -1.90 5.87
CA GLU A 1063 51.29 -1.29 6.55
C GLU A 1063 50.88 -0.14 7.47
N VAL A 1064 49.91 0.69 7.06
CA VAL A 1064 49.36 1.75 7.91
C VAL A 1064 48.51 1.16 9.03
N LEU A 1065 47.65 0.18 8.74
CA LEU A 1065 46.81 -0.48 9.76
C LEU A 1065 47.65 -1.13 10.87
N ASP A 1066 48.79 -1.75 10.51
CA ASP A 1066 49.70 -2.41 11.45
C ASP A 1066 50.40 -1.40 12.38
N ARG A 1067 50.70 -0.18 11.90
CA ARG A 1067 51.31 0.89 12.72
C ARG A 1067 50.38 1.39 13.82
N TYR A 1068 49.07 1.42 13.56
CA TYR A 1068 48.04 1.92 14.47
C TYR A 1068 47.32 0.80 15.25
N TYR A 1069 47.73 -0.46 15.05
CA TYR A 1069 47.15 -1.62 15.71
C TYR A 1069 47.38 -1.60 17.23
N THR A 1070 46.33 -1.95 17.98
CA THR A 1070 46.39 -2.14 19.43
C THR A 1070 45.57 -3.36 19.84
N ASP A 1071 45.98 -4.05 20.91
CA ASP A 1071 45.29 -5.26 21.44
C ASP A 1071 44.27 -4.94 22.55
N ASP A 1072 44.11 -3.66 22.91
CA ASP A 1072 43.21 -3.23 23.99
C ASP A 1072 41.76 -3.08 23.50
N LYS A 1073 40.97 -4.15 23.65
CA LYS A 1073 39.51 -4.10 23.53
C LYS A 1073 38.95 -3.38 24.75
N GLY A 1074 38.90 -2.05 24.72
CA GLY A 1074 38.44 -1.21 25.83
C GLY A 1074 37.17 -1.74 26.51
N LYS A 1075 37.08 -1.58 27.85
CA LYS A 1075 35.95 -2.07 28.66
C LYS A 1075 34.63 -1.46 28.19
N MET A 1076 33.69 -2.32 27.76
CA MET A 1076 32.33 -1.95 27.42
C MET A 1076 31.59 -1.37 28.64
N PRO A 1077 30.91 -0.22 28.53
CA PRO A 1077 30.10 0.31 29.64
C PRO A 1077 28.93 -0.64 29.92
N HIS A 1078 28.88 -1.18 31.14
CA HIS A 1078 27.74 -1.94 31.66
C HIS A 1078 26.62 -0.95 32.02
N ALA A 1079 25.51 -0.99 31.29
CA ALA A 1079 24.30 -0.24 31.66
C ALA A 1079 23.33 -1.17 32.40
N GLU A 1080 23.33 -1.14 33.74
CA GLU A 1080 22.27 -1.79 34.53
C GLU A 1080 20.98 -0.94 34.44
N VAL A 1081 19.92 -1.52 33.89
CA VAL A 1081 18.59 -0.92 33.91
C VAL A 1081 17.79 -1.56 35.04
N GLN A 1082 17.51 -0.80 36.11
CA GLN A 1082 16.60 -1.23 37.16
C GLN A 1082 15.14 -1.15 36.67
N GLU A 1083 14.38 -2.24 36.83
CA GLU A 1083 12.93 -2.27 36.55
C GLU A 1083 12.18 -1.31 37.49
N GLN A 1084 11.67 -0.20 36.95
CA GLN A 1084 10.61 0.57 37.61
C GLN A 1084 9.25 0.00 37.17
N ALA A 1085 8.62 -0.78 38.05
CA ALA A 1085 7.27 -1.30 37.84
C ALA A 1085 6.22 -0.19 38.00
N ILE A 1086 5.95 0.56 36.92
CA ILE A 1086 4.98 1.68 36.95
C ILE A 1086 3.52 1.20 36.75
N PHE A 1087 3.30 -0.02 36.25
CA PHE A 1087 1.94 -0.53 36.03
C PHE A 1087 1.76 -1.99 36.45
N SER A 1088 0.61 -2.28 37.06
CA SER A 1088 0.21 -3.63 37.43
C SER A 1088 0.04 -4.52 36.19
N ILE A 1089 0.72 -5.67 36.21
CA ILE A 1089 0.68 -6.66 35.14
C ILE A 1089 -0.76 -7.23 35.07
N ARG A 1090 -1.52 -6.86 34.03
CA ARG A 1090 -2.79 -7.55 33.72
C ARG A 1090 -2.47 -8.95 33.21
N TYR A 1091 -2.84 -9.98 33.99
CA TYR A 1091 -2.89 -11.36 33.53
C TYR A 1091 -3.96 -11.52 32.43
N ARG A 1092 -3.59 -11.37 31.16
CA ARG A 1092 -4.47 -11.76 30.04
C ARG A 1092 -4.41 -13.27 29.83
N GLY A 1093 -5.44 -13.97 30.32
CA GLY A 1093 -5.65 -15.40 30.10
C GLY A 1093 -6.71 -15.95 31.04
N GLY A 1094 -7.99 -15.79 30.69
CA GLY A 1094 -9.11 -16.27 31.53
C GLY A 1094 -10.46 -15.60 31.29
N GLU A 1095 -10.54 -14.61 30.38
CA GLU A 1095 -11.72 -13.74 30.21
C GLU A 1095 -12.94 -14.40 29.52
N ILE A 1096 -12.83 -15.65 29.07
CA ILE A 1096 -13.93 -16.38 28.43
C ILE A 1096 -14.19 -17.67 29.20
N PRO A 1097 -15.28 -17.75 29.99
CA PRO A 1097 -15.61 -18.96 30.74
C PRO A 1097 -16.08 -20.06 29.78
N THR A 1098 -15.53 -21.27 29.93
CA THR A 1098 -16.00 -22.46 29.19
C THR A 1098 -17.30 -22.99 29.80
N LEU A 1099 -18.14 -23.67 29.00
CA LEU A 1099 -19.41 -24.25 29.49
C LEU A 1099 -19.21 -25.17 30.73
N PRO A 1100 -18.17 -26.02 30.81
CA PRO A 1100 -17.88 -26.79 32.02
C PRO A 1100 -17.48 -25.91 33.21
N GLN A 1101 -16.77 -24.79 33.00
CA GLN A 1101 -16.42 -23.83 34.07
C GLN A 1101 -17.63 -23.02 34.56
N LEU A 1102 -18.63 -22.80 33.71
CA LEU A 1102 -19.92 -22.21 34.10
C LEU A 1102 -20.79 -23.20 34.86
N LEU A 1103 -20.80 -24.47 34.44
CA LEU A 1103 -21.58 -25.55 35.06
C LEU A 1103 -20.96 -26.09 36.36
N SER A 1104 -19.68 -25.84 36.60
CA SER A 1104 -18.97 -26.23 37.83
C SER A 1104 -18.86 -25.12 38.89
N LYS A 1105 -19.32 -23.89 38.58
CA LYS A 1105 -19.42 -22.83 39.58
C LYS A 1105 -20.67 -23.04 40.42
N MET A 1106 -20.47 -23.27 41.72
CA MET A 1106 -21.57 -23.20 42.69
C MET A 1106 -22.21 -21.81 42.65
N GLY A 1107 -23.55 -21.77 42.66
CA GLY A 1107 -24.31 -20.51 42.67
C GLY A 1107 -23.91 -19.61 43.84
N PRO A 1108 -24.17 -18.30 43.77
CA PRO A 1108 -23.75 -17.35 44.79
C PRO A 1108 -24.34 -17.73 46.16
N THR A 1109 -23.46 -18.00 47.12
CA THR A 1109 -23.83 -18.20 48.52
C THR A 1109 -24.33 -16.88 49.09
N LEU A 1110 -25.60 -16.85 49.52
CA LEU A 1110 -26.14 -15.74 50.31
C LEU A 1110 -25.27 -15.54 51.57
N PRO A 1111 -24.87 -14.31 51.93
CA PRO A 1111 -23.97 -14.08 53.05
C PRO A 1111 -24.59 -14.56 54.36
N SER A 1112 -23.85 -15.39 55.11
CA SER A 1112 -24.23 -15.72 56.48
C SER A 1112 -24.16 -14.45 57.33
N ILE A 1113 -25.23 -14.17 58.08
CA ILE A 1113 -25.26 -13.17 59.14
C ILE A 1113 -24.15 -13.49 60.15
N ALA A 1114 -23.04 -12.75 60.07
CA ALA A 1114 -21.97 -12.81 61.05
C ALA A 1114 -22.23 -11.75 62.13
N ARG A 1115 -22.18 -12.24 63.38
CA ARG A 1115 -22.49 -11.51 64.61
C ARG A 1115 -21.59 -10.30 64.84
N ILE A 1116 -22.23 -9.31 65.43
CA ILE A 1116 -21.72 -8.10 66.06
C ILE A 1116 -20.55 -8.40 67.01
N GLY A 1117 -19.39 -7.79 66.74
CA GLY A 1117 -18.27 -7.64 67.67
C GLY A 1117 -18.13 -6.18 68.10
N LYS A 1118 -18.72 -5.88 69.27
CA LYS A 1118 -18.60 -4.68 70.14
C LYS A 1118 -17.77 -3.48 69.65
N ALA A 1119 -18.47 -2.37 69.37
CA ALA A 1119 -17.94 -1.01 69.53
C ALA A 1119 -17.96 -0.60 71.01
N LYS A 1120 -16.90 0.07 71.46
CA LYS A 1120 -16.80 0.74 72.77
C LYS A 1120 -17.53 2.09 72.65
N ALA A 1121 -18.58 2.27 73.45
CA ALA A 1121 -19.41 3.48 73.48
C ALA A 1121 -18.72 4.66 74.19
N PRO A 1122 -19.02 5.91 73.82
CA PRO A 1122 -19.10 7.00 74.77
C PRO A 1122 -20.54 7.13 75.30
N LYS A 1123 -20.64 7.37 76.61
CA LYS A 1123 -21.87 7.50 77.40
C LYS A 1123 -22.76 8.64 76.91
N LYS A 1124 -24.08 8.39 76.87
CA LYS A 1124 -25.11 9.42 77.14
C LYS A 1124 -26.02 8.87 78.24
N GLU A 1125 -26.25 9.68 79.26
CA GLU A 1125 -27.30 9.47 80.25
C GLU A 1125 -28.63 10.03 79.75
N GLY A 1126 -29.73 9.37 80.10
CA GLY A 1126 -31.09 9.85 79.86
C GLY A 1126 -32.09 8.72 79.61
N SER A 1127 -32.77 8.32 80.68
CA SER A 1127 -33.73 7.22 80.82
C SER A 1127 -35.11 7.42 80.18
N LEU A 1128 -35.66 6.34 79.55
CA LEU A 1128 -37.04 5.78 79.63
C LEU A 1128 -38.27 6.70 79.28
N PRO A 1129 -39.49 6.14 79.02
CA PRO A 1129 -39.89 5.40 77.80
C PRO A 1129 -41.32 5.75 77.28
N LYS A 1130 -41.70 5.19 76.11
CA LYS A 1130 -42.99 4.51 75.77
C LYS A 1130 -43.59 4.83 74.39
N ASP A 1131 -43.90 3.71 73.72
CA ASP A 1131 -45.12 3.37 72.98
C ASP A 1131 -45.51 4.01 71.62
N TYR A 1132 -45.63 3.07 70.66
CA TYR A 1132 -46.71 2.84 69.69
C TYR A 1132 -46.91 3.73 68.42
N ARG A 1133 -46.76 3.02 67.29
CA ARG A 1133 -47.58 2.97 66.06
C ARG A 1133 -47.64 4.16 65.08
N LYS A 1134 -47.40 3.76 63.81
CA LYS A 1134 -48.20 4.02 62.58
C LYS A 1134 -47.85 5.20 61.64
N THR A 1135 -47.54 4.80 60.40
CA THR A 1135 -48.05 5.26 59.09
C THR A 1135 -47.73 6.65 58.50
N THR A 1136 -47.11 6.57 57.32
CA THR A 1136 -47.43 7.25 56.04
C THR A 1136 -47.50 8.78 55.91
N ASN A 1137 -46.71 9.24 54.93
CA ASN A 1137 -47.03 10.23 53.88
C ASN A 1137 -47.30 11.71 54.20
N ARG A 1138 -46.77 12.49 53.26
CA ARG A 1138 -47.27 13.76 52.69
C ARG A 1138 -46.80 15.08 53.30
N SER A 1139 -45.96 15.72 52.50
CA SER A 1139 -46.15 17.04 51.87
C SER A 1139 -46.20 18.30 52.72
N SER A 1140 -45.38 19.25 52.25
CA SER A 1140 -45.72 20.63 51.90
C SER A 1140 -45.29 21.75 52.85
N ARG A 1141 -44.66 22.75 52.18
CA ARG A 1141 -44.81 24.20 52.34
C ARG A 1141 -44.13 24.94 53.51
N SER A 1142 -43.18 25.77 53.07
CA SER A 1142 -43.22 27.24 53.07
C SER A 1142 -42.50 28.03 54.16
N SER A 1143 -42.05 29.21 53.69
CA SER A 1143 -41.69 30.47 54.36
C SER A 1143 -40.35 30.54 55.11
N GLY A 1144 -39.32 30.98 54.38
CA GLY A 1144 -38.81 32.36 54.38
C GLY A 1144 -38.43 33.03 55.71
N ALA A 1145 -37.16 33.42 55.82
CA ALA A 1145 -36.68 34.77 56.19
C ALA A 1145 -35.14 34.75 56.21
N GLY A 1146 -34.52 35.72 55.55
CA GLY A 1146 -33.06 35.85 55.50
C GLY A 1146 -32.47 36.56 56.73
N ASN A 1147 -31.17 36.36 56.97
CA ASN A 1147 -30.16 37.40 56.75
C ASN A 1147 -28.76 36.97 57.24
N LEU A 1148 -27.77 37.38 56.44
CA LEU A 1148 -26.46 37.91 56.81
C LEU A 1148 -25.36 36.97 57.38
N HIS A 1149 -24.40 36.75 56.47
CA HIS A 1149 -22.94 36.94 56.60
C HIS A 1149 -22.01 35.84 57.14
N LEU A 1150 -21.11 35.45 56.22
CA LEU A 1150 -19.67 35.22 56.35
C LEU A 1150 -19.21 34.00 57.16
N LYS A 1151 -18.81 32.93 56.43
CA LYS A 1151 -17.40 32.48 56.42
C LYS A 1151 -17.15 31.40 55.37
N ASP A 1152 -16.03 31.56 54.67
CA ASP A 1152 -15.40 30.58 53.79
C ASP A 1152 -15.21 29.22 54.47
N SER A 1153 -15.47 28.15 53.72
CA SER A 1153 -14.56 27.00 53.60
C SER A 1153 -15.07 26.03 52.54
N SER A 1154 -14.28 25.93 51.48
CA SER A 1154 -14.12 24.82 50.53
C SER A 1154 -14.66 23.46 50.96
N ASP A 1155 -15.51 22.87 50.13
CA ASP A 1155 -15.62 21.42 49.90
C ASP A 1155 -16.46 21.19 48.64
N GLU A 1156 -15.82 21.08 47.47
CA GLU A 1156 -16.44 20.50 46.26
C GLU A 1156 -15.39 20.14 45.20
N TYR A 1157 -14.82 18.94 45.29
CA TYR A 1157 -14.23 18.23 44.15
C TYR A 1157 -14.38 16.73 44.37
N ASP A 1158 -15.51 16.17 43.94
CA ASP A 1158 -15.64 14.72 43.78
C ASP A 1158 -16.50 14.39 42.55
N THR A 1159 -16.10 14.95 41.41
CA THR A 1159 -16.55 14.50 40.08
C THR A 1159 -15.33 14.03 39.25
N PRO A 1160 -15.46 12.94 38.46
CA PRO A 1160 -14.36 12.43 37.63
C PRO A 1160 -13.81 13.46 36.64
N GLU A 1161 -14.65 14.40 36.21
CA GLU A 1161 -14.31 15.48 35.28
C GLU A 1161 -13.48 16.59 35.95
N GLY A 1162 -13.61 16.78 37.27
CA GLY A 1162 -12.78 17.70 38.05
C GLY A 1162 -11.35 17.22 38.24
N GLN A 1163 -11.14 15.89 38.32
CA GLN A 1163 -9.81 15.30 38.48
C GLN A 1163 -8.96 15.38 37.20
N GLU A 1164 -9.58 15.32 36.02
CA GLU A 1164 -8.88 15.55 34.74
C GLU A 1164 -8.46 17.01 34.57
N LEU A 1165 -9.29 17.96 35.02
CA LEU A 1165 -8.96 19.39 35.01
C LEU A 1165 -7.84 19.73 36.01
N GLN A 1166 -7.84 19.12 37.19
CA GLN A 1166 -6.77 19.28 38.18
C GLN A 1166 -5.44 18.70 37.69
N ALA A 1167 -5.45 17.53 37.01
CA ALA A 1167 -4.25 16.92 36.44
C ALA A 1167 -3.66 17.74 35.27
N ILE A 1168 -4.49 18.48 34.53
CA ILE A 1168 -4.04 19.38 33.47
C ILE A 1168 -3.46 20.68 34.05
N ILE A 1169 -4.00 21.15 35.18
CA ILE A 1169 -3.50 22.35 35.88
C ILE A 1169 -2.19 22.06 36.63
N GLU A 1170 -2.01 20.86 37.19
CA GLU A 1170 -0.77 20.45 37.88
C GLU A 1170 0.39 20.09 36.91
N TYR A 1171 0.09 19.92 35.62
CA TYR A 1171 1.10 19.66 34.58
C TYR A 1171 1.62 20.94 33.89
N VAL A 1172 0.96 22.09 34.06
CA VAL A 1172 1.39 23.42 33.59
C VAL A 1172 2.13 24.14 34.70
#